data_AF-A0A7C6N4W4-F1
#
_entry.id   AF-A0A7C6N4W4-F1
#
_cell.length_a   1.000
_cell.length_b   1.000
_cell.length_c   1.000
_cell.angle_alpha   90.00
_cell.angle_beta   90.00
_cell.angle_gamma   90.00
#
_symmetry.space_group_name_H-M   'P 1'
#
loop_
_entity.id
_entity.type
_entity.pdbx_description
1 polymer ?
#
loop_
_entity_poly.entity_id
_entity_poly.type
_entity_poly.pdbx_seq_one_letter_code
_entity_poly.pdbx_strand_id
1 'polypeptide(L)'
;MKLKKFLILAFIFIGVLITSGGSVSAASNTTVIKKSDGSDLTYLDGSGKVMRLTEYTYPTQDFRGVWISNYANDLASYANETQYKNEIDAILDNMEEYGLNVMMFHIRMHNDALYDSKLNPRRNYWHNVNFDQFDPLTYIIEEAHKRGIEFHAWLNPYRVLSSGLDTDLETFAASFRSMYPEFPNNPAGNPELIVKAGEGVYLNPGEPAVRKHILDTIDEIINKYDVDAIHFDDYFYNGISDSQDNKTYSKPGYNPKGLGKADWRRDQVNLLMAGIDELLDQHFKHTGKVVQLGISPTGVYRNDLAGTIGAQQHYSALYCDSVAWIQNEWIDYLLPQTYWGLEHNRASFAQLSKFWSGAAEGYNVNMYLGHGIYMAPGSGWGNVDELQNRILNMEMYDRIDGSAFYKYSFFRTVATANEQIKRGLTLLKEDYWAKKVPGSVVRSYKDLVPVRDVTNMLVHKINDNQNLIRWDKIDDVRGYVVYRTLKDEQLDVNNIDHLYEYIQTNELVVENNDNYKYYVSTVNKANVISTPMAVNHVIDEDDPGFLDIHKDFVIRELNKYVNLEEYSAENQAVIEGIIANAITAINNATSKDEVNLEFENAKALIDAVLTIKGEAKAEIVNYVNFDLYSEEDKEYLESIIDFTKNSIDRARTIEEVEMLVDIFKGWVDEVAPIYSEERQAAKNELDNYVNLNNYSEENQDKIIEIIDEAKAEIDKAMSVDKINEIVKKAKADINKVPKLNNGGSNCQSGVVLIPSFIGALGVLYIITRRKR
;
A
#
# COMPACT_ATOMS: atom_id res chain seq x y z
N MET A 1 5.91 -8.60 51.63
CA MET A 1 6.59 -8.78 50.31
C MET A 1 7.13 -10.19 50.04
N LYS A 2 7.33 -11.08 51.04
CA LYS A 2 7.77 -12.49 50.81
C LYS A 2 6.65 -13.53 50.68
N LEU A 3 5.38 -13.14 50.83
CA LEU A 3 4.23 -14.08 50.79
C LEU A 3 3.58 -14.21 49.40
N LYS A 4 3.76 -13.24 48.50
CA LYS A 4 3.26 -13.30 47.10
C LYS A 4 4.10 -14.21 46.19
N LYS A 5 5.38 -14.46 46.50
CA LYS A 5 6.27 -15.32 45.69
C LYS A 5 6.05 -16.82 45.91
N PHE A 6 5.36 -17.23 46.98
CA PHE A 6 5.13 -18.64 47.29
C PHE A 6 3.77 -19.17 46.80
N LEU A 7 2.82 -18.28 46.48
CA LEU A 7 1.48 -18.65 46.00
C LEU A 7 1.41 -18.94 44.50
N ILE A 8 2.45 -18.61 43.72
CA ILE A 8 2.42 -18.71 42.25
C ILE A 8 2.90 -20.07 41.72
N LEU A 9 3.73 -20.81 42.49
CA LEU A 9 4.09 -22.19 42.11
C LEU A 9 2.94 -23.19 42.27
N ALA A 10 1.88 -22.84 42.99
CA ALA A 10 0.70 -23.71 43.18
C ALA A 10 -0.34 -23.56 42.05
N PHE A 11 -0.35 -22.45 41.31
CA PHE A 11 -1.35 -22.21 40.26
C PHE A 11 -1.01 -22.83 38.90
N ILE A 12 0.26 -23.20 38.67
CA ILE A 12 0.67 -23.92 37.45
C ILE A 12 0.24 -25.41 37.50
N PHE A 13 -0.19 -25.93 38.66
CA PHE A 13 -0.61 -27.32 38.84
C PHE A 13 -2.12 -27.54 39.10
N ILE A 14 -2.93 -26.47 39.18
CA ILE A 14 -4.38 -26.56 39.43
C ILE A 14 -5.15 -25.80 38.33
N GLY A 15 -4.78 -26.06 37.07
CA GLY A 15 -5.55 -25.68 35.89
C GLY A 15 -6.28 -26.87 35.25
N VAL A 16 -6.43 -27.98 35.99
CA VAL A 16 -7.14 -29.19 35.57
C VAL A 16 -8.00 -29.62 36.76
N LEU A 17 -9.29 -29.84 36.50
CA LEU A 17 -10.37 -30.19 37.45
C LEU A 17 -10.96 -29.00 38.23
N ILE A 18 -11.99 -28.33 37.67
CA ILE A 18 -13.40 -28.41 38.13
C ILE A 18 -14.31 -27.97 36.95
N THR A 19 -14.89 -28.91 36.22
CA THR A 19 -16.16 -28.69 35.50
C THR A 19 -17.12 -29.81 35.90
N SER A 20 -18.07 -29.48 36.77
CA SER A 20 -19.24 -30.34 36.99
C SER A 20 -20.46 -29.46 37.29
N GLY A 21 -21.46 -29.56 36.42
CA GLY A 21 -22.83 -29.18 36.77
C GLY A 21 -23.51 -28.21 35.80
N GLY A 22 -23.68 -28.59 34.54
CA GLY A 22 -24.53 -27.88 33.58
C GLY A 22 -24.51 -28.56 32.23
N SER A 23 -25.45 -29.47 31.98
CA SER A 23 -25.63 -30.11 30.68
C SER A 23 -26.21 -29.12 29.68
N VAL A 24 -25.33 -28.44 28.94
CA VAL A 24 -25.60 -27.91 27.61
C VAL A 24 -24.71 -28.69 26.66
N SER A 25 -25.32 -29.37 25.69
CA SER A 25 -24.61 -30.02 24.59
C SER A 25 -24.00 -28.95 23.69
N ALA A 26 -22.90 -28.33 24.10
CA ALA A 26 -22.00 -27.61 23.20
C ALA A 26 -21.13 -28.67 22.53
N ALA A 27 -21.30 -28.88 21.22
CA ALA A 27 -20.27 -29.54 20.44
C ALA A 27 -18.95 -28.78 20.69
N SER A 28 -17.86 -29.49 20.98
CA SER A 28 -16.57 -28.84 21.19
C SER A 28 -16.13 -28.16 19.90
N ASN A 29 -16.14 -26.82 19.84
CA ASN A 29 -15.66 -25.98 18.71
C ASN A 29 -14.14 -26.06 18.50
N THR A 30 -13.51 -27.18 18.89
CA THR A 30 -12.08 -27.40 18.81
C THR A 30 -11.79 -28.74 18.17
N THR A 31 -10.72 -28.82 17.39
CA THR A 31 -10.22 -30.06 16.79
C THR A 31 -8.71 -30.20 16.97
N VAL A 32 -8.21 -31.42 16.89
CA VAL A 32 -6.76 -31.70 16.97
C VAL A 32 -6.11 -31.27 15.66
N ILE A 33 -5.00 -30.54 15.74
CA ILE A 33 -4.17 -30.21 14.58
C ILE A 33 -3.47 -31.48 14.09
N LYS A 34 -3.57 -31.75 12.78
CA LYS A 34 -2.85 -32.83 12.12
C LYS A 34 -1.50 -32.33 11.60
N LYS A 35 -0.49 -33.17 11.72
CA LYS A 35 0.80 -32.97 11.04
C LYS A 35 0.65 -33.20 9.54
N SER A 36 1.69 -32.83 8.79
CA SER A 36 1.88 -33.06 7.36
C SER A 36 1.77 -34.55 6.97
N ASP A 37 2.09 -35.46 7.89
CA ASP A 37 1.93 -36.92 7.71
C ASP A 37 0.54 -37.48 8.09
N GLY A 38 -0.37 -36.61 8.52
CA GLY A 38 -1.73 -36.97 8.96
C GLY A 38 -1.85 -37.45 10.41
N SER A 39 -0.75 -37.58 11.15
CA SER A 39 -0.77 -37.93 12.58
C SER A 39 -1.19 -36.74 13.46
N ASP A 40 -1.60 -37.02 14.71
CA ASP A 40 -1.94 -35.97 15.67
C ASP A 40 -0.68 -35.19 16.10
N LEU A 41 -0.77 -33.86 16.11
CA LEU A 41 0.26 -33.00 16.67
C LEU A 41 0.17 -32.99 18.21
N THR A 42 1.31 -33.04 18.89
CA THR A 42 1.41 -33.01 20.36
C THR A 42 2.38 -31.92 20.81
N TYR A 43 2.13 -31.34 21.98
CA TYR A 43 3.04 -30.38 22.59
C TYR A 43 4.40 -31.01 22.91
N LEU A 44 5.46 -30.21 22.88
CA LEU A 44 6.84 -30.68 23.11
C LEU A 44 7.06 -31.07 24.58
N ASP A 45 6.35 -30.43 25.50
CA ASP A 45 6.37 -30.72 26.94
C ASP A 45 5.57 -31.98 27.33
N GLY A 46 4.92 -32.65 26.37
CA GLY A 46 4.09 -33.84 26.61
C GLY A 46 2.72 -33.54 27.23
N SER A 47 2.31 -32.27 27.31
CA SER A 47 1.05 -31.85 27.96
C SER A 47 -0.23 -32.25 27.22
N GLY A 48 -0.13 -32.83 26.02
CA GLY A 48 -1.26 -33.39 25.28
C GLY A 48 -1.21 -33.10 23.79
N LYS A 49 -2.36 -33.29 23.14
CA LYS A 49 -2.56 -32.96 21.71
C LYS A 49 -2.67 -31.45 21.54
N VAL A 50 -2.16 -30.93 20.44
CA VAL A 50 -2.32 -29.53 20.06
C VAL A 50 -3.70 -29.36 19.43
N MET A 51 -4.49 -28.46 19.98
CA MET A 51 -5.84 -28.16 19.52
C MET A 51 -5.84 -26.88 18.67
N ARG A 52 -6.90 -26.67 17.89
CA ARG A 52 -7.25 -25.39 17.26
C ARG A 52 -8.77 -25.21 17.30
N LEU A 53 -9.26 -23.99 17.13
CA LEU A 53 -10.67 -23.76 16.83
C LEU A 53 -11.06 -24.41 15.49
N THR A 54 -12.32 -24.81 15.34
CA THR A 54 -12.84 -25.33 14.07
C THR A 54 -13.10 -24.25 13.04
N GLU A 55 -13.40 -23.03 13.50
CA GLU A 55 -13.72 -21.86 12.70
C GLU A 55 -13.01 -20.64 13.30
N TYR A 56 -12.75 -19.64 12.46
CA TYR A 56 -12.15 -18.38 12.86
C TYR A 56 -13.16 -17.53 13.65
N THR A 57 -12.70 -16.77 14.65
CA THR A 57 -13.63 -16.03 15.53
C THR A 57 -14.06 -14.68 14.98
N TYR A 58 -13.41 -14.19 13.92
CA TYR A 58 -13.65 -12.88 13.30
C TYR A 58 -13.65 -11.72 14.30
N PRO A 59 -12.53 -11.47 15.01
CA PRO A 59 -12.44 -10.40 15.99
C PRO A 59 -12.72 -9.03 15.35
N THR A 60 -13.54 -8.21 16.01
CA THR A 60 -13.87 -6.84 15.58
C THR A 60 -12.81 -5.81 15.96
N GLN A 61 -11.78 -6.23 16.69
CA GLN A 61 -10.54 -5.50 16.96
C GLN A 61 -9.38 -6.49 17.02
N ASP A 62 -8.30 -6.24 16.30
CA ASP A 62 -7.18 -7.17 16.20
C ASP A 62 -5.91 -6.46 15.78
N PHE A 63 -4.75 -6.86 16.31
CA PHE A 63 -3.46 -6.33 15.90
C PHE A 63 -2.99 -7.09 14.66
N ARG A 64 -2.88 -6.40 13.51
CA ARG A 64 -2.53 -7.00 12.22
C ARG A 64 -1.35 -6.27 11.61
N GLY A 65 -0.15 -6.69 12.01
CA GLY A 65 1.10 -6.00 11.72
C GLY A 65 1.94 -6.60 10.61
N VAL A 66 2.81 -5.77 10.01
CA VAL A 66 3.86 -6.23 9.09
C VAL A 66 5.14 -5.42 9.29
N TRP A 67 6.30 -6.08 9.24
CA TRP A 67 7.59 -5.37 9.23
C TRP A 67 8.02 -4.99 7.82
N ILE A 68 8.52 -3.76 7.70
CA ILE A 68 8.95 -3.15 6.44
C ILE A 68 10.32 -2.52 6.64
N SER A 69 11.27 -2.85 5.76
CA SER A 69 12.64 -2.35 5.86
C SER A 69 13.36 -2.24 4.52
N ASN A 70 14.04 -1.10 4.27
CA ASN A 70 15.02 -1.00 3.17
C ASN A 70 16.14 -2.05 3.32
N TYR A 71 16.57 -2.34 4.55
CA TYR A 71 17.63 -3.33 4.81
C TYR A 71 17.21 -4.76 4.43
N ALA A 72 15.91 -5.02 4.48
CA ALA A 72 15.35 -6.29 4.03
C ALA A 72 14.92 -6.26 2.55
N ASN A 73 15.20 -5.18 1.80
CA ASN A 73 14.74 -4.97 0.42
C ASN A 73 13.21 -5.01 0.27
N ASP A 74 12.48 -4.58 1.30
CA ASP A 74 11.02 -4.39 1.20
C ASP A 74 10.67 -3.13 0.42
N LEU A 75 11.53 -2.11 0.43
CA LEU A 75 11.39 -0.87 -0.31
C LEU A 75 12.76 -0.39 -0.84
N ALA A 76 12.76 0.27 -2.00
CA ALA A 76 13.96 0.77 -2.67
C ALA A 76 14.62 1.95 -1.92
N SER A 77 15.81 2.38 -2.39
CA SER A 77 16.40 3.64 -1.89
C SER A 77 15.60 4.83 -2.43
N TYR A 78 15.53 5.92 -1.67
CA TYR A 78 14.91 7.15 -2.14
C TYR A 78 15.66 7.68 -3.38
N ALA A 79 14.96 7.74 -4.51
CA ALA A 79 15.47 8.35 -5.74
C ALA A 79 14.94 9.78 -5.93
N ASN A 80 13.63 9.97 -5.80
CA ASN A 80 12.95 11.26 -5.83
C ASN A 80 11.58 11.15 -5.14
N GLU A 81 10.91 12.28 -4.91
CA GLU A 81 9.65 12.36 -4.17
C GLU A 81 8.56 11.51 -4.82
N THR A 82 8.33 11.64 -6.13
CA THR A 82 7.29 10.88 -6.86
C THR A 82 7.51 9.37 -6.75
N GLN A 83 8.74 8.89 -6.94
CA GLN A 83 9.07 7.47 -6.82
C GLN A 83 8.80 6.96 -5.40
N TYR A 84 9.14 7.74 -4.39
CA TYR A 84 8.93 7.35 -2.99
C TYR A 84 7.44 7.32 -2.64
N LYS A 85 6.69 8.36 -3.03
CA LYS A 85 5.22 8.43 -2.83
C LYS A 85 4.52 7.22 -3.43
N ASN A 86 4.75 6.96 -4.72
CA ASN A 86 4.16 5.82 -5.42
C ASN A 86 4.51 4.47 -4.76
N GLU A 87 5.73 4.29 -4.27
CA GLU A 87 6.13 3.04 -3.60
C GLU A 87 5.48 2.89 -2.23
N ILE A 88 5.35 3.98 -1.47
CA ILE A 88 4.67 4.00 -0.17
C ILE A 88 3.16 3.79 -0.32
N ASP A 89 2.51 4.47 -1.26
CA ASP A 89 1.08 4.29 -1.53
C ASP A 89 0.81 2.83 -1.93
N ALA A 90 1.61 2.25 -2.83
CA ALA A 90 1.49 0.84 -3.18
C ALA A 90 1.69 -0.10 -1.98
N ILE A 91 2.54 0.26 -1.01
CA ILE A 91 2.69 -0.50 0.24
C ILE A 91 1.42 -0.43 1.08
N LEU A 92 0.89 0.76 1.27
CA LEU A 92 -0.29 1.01 2.09
C LEU A 92 -1.56 0.40 1.48
N ASP A 93 -1.71 0.48 0.16
CA ASP A 93 -2.82 -0.14 -0.58
C ASP A 93 -2.78 -1.67 -0.43
N ASN A 94 -1.60 -2.28 -0.54
CA ASN A 94 -1.43 -3.70 -0.23
C ASN A 94 -1.76 -4.00 1.25
N MET A 95 -1.40 -3.12 2.18
CA MET A 95 -1.75 -3.33 3.58
C MET A 95 -3.27 -3.32 3.80
N GLU A 96 -3.99 -2.36 3.21
CA GLU A 96 -5.45 -2.32 3.26
C GLU A 96 -6.09 -3.55 2.60
N GLU A 97 -5.56 -4.00 1.46
CA GLU A 97 -6.06 -5.18 0.75
C GLU A 97 -5.98 -6.47 1.60
N TYR A 98 -4.94 -6.59 2.43
CA TYR A 98 -4.78 -7.72 3.36
C TYR A 98 -5.38 -7.45 4.75
N GLY A 99 -6.08 -6.32 4.94
CA GLY A 99 -6.66 -5.95 6.24
C GLY A 99 -5.63 -5.70 7.35
N LEU A 100 -4.38 -5.38 6.99
CA LEU A 100 -3.31 -5.02 7.92
C LEU A 100 -3.55 -3.60 8.46
N ASN A 101 -3.32 -3.39 9.75
CA ASN A 101 -3.57 -2.12 10.44
C ASN A 101 -2.37 -1.59 11.23
N VAL A 102 -1.20 -2.25 11.15
CA VAL A 102 0.04 -1.76 11.77
C VAL A 102 1.25 -1.91 10.85
N MET A 103 1.93 -0.80 10.58
CA MET A 103 3.22 -0.76 9.89
C MET A 103 4.37 -0.65 10.89
N MET A 104 5.26 -1.64 10.94
CA MET A 104 6.52 -1.55 11.70
C MET A 104 7.66 -1.20 10.74
N PHE A 105 7.94 0.10 10.61
CA PHE A 105 8.88 0.62 9.62
C PHE A 105 10.27 0.88 10.22
N HIS A 106 11.30 0.29 9.63
CA HIS A 106 12.67 0.31 10.17
C HIS A 106 13.36 1.65 9.96
N ILE A 107 13.26 2.58 10.90
CA ILE A 107 13.83 3.93 10.75
C ILE A 107 15.28 4.06 11.24
N ARG A 108 15.78 3.07 12.00
CA ARG A 108 17.14 3.10 12.58
C ARG A 108 17.76 1.70 12.59
N MET A 109 18.78 1.48 11.76
CA MET A 109 19.28 0.13 11.45
C MET A 109 20.66 -0.16 12.03
N HIS A 110 21.57 0.83 11.92
CA HIS A 110 23.00 0.69 12.22
C HIS A 110 23.53 1.96 12.88
N ASN A 111 22.88 2.37 13.97
CA ASN A 111 23.20 3.61 14.65
C ASN A 111 23.04 4.86 13.75
N ASP A 112 22.11 4.78 12.80
CA ASP A 112 21.76 5.80 11.80
C ASP A 112 20.26 6.14 11.86
N ALA A 113 19.81 7.03 10.97
CA ALA A 113 18.44 7.52 10.89
C ALA A 113 17.93 7.61 9.44
N LEU A 114 16.70 7.14 9.21
CA LEU A 114 15.84 7.49 8.09
C LEU A 114 14.86 8.59 8.53
N TYR A 115 15.42 9.73 8.93
CA TYR A 115 14.73 10.99 9.23
C TYR A 115 15.79 12.07 9.46
N ASP A 116 15.40 13.35 9.54
CA ASP A 116 16.33 14.42 9.87
C ASP A 116 16.67 14.39 11.37
N SER A 117 17.82 13.82 11.74
CA SER A 117 18.26 13.64 13.12
C SER A 117 19.42 14.57 13.48
N LYS A 118 19.42 15.09 14.71
CA LYS A 118 20.56 15.80 15.32
C LYS A 118 21.50 14.87 16.10
N LEU A 119 21.14 13.61 16.25
CA LEU A 119 21.83 12.64 17.10
C LEU A 119 22.46 11.51 16.29
N ASN A 120 21.81 11.10 15.20
CA ASN A 120 22.19 9.92 14.43
C ASN A 120 22.48 10.30 12.97
N PRO A 121 23.57 9.78 12.39
CA PRO A 121 23.89 10.01 10.99
C PRO A 121 22.82 9.49 10.05
N ARG A 122 22.67 10.15 8.91
CA ARG A 122 21.70 9.77 7.88
C ARG A 122 22.07 8.41 7.28
N ARG A 123 21.08 7.53 7.16
CA ARG A 123 21.23 6.23 6.48
C ARG A 123 21.36 6.43 4.97
N ASN A 124 22.22 5.62 4.33
CA ASN A 124 22.47 5.73 2.89
C ASN A 124 21.23 5.49 2.00
N TYR A 125 20.18 4.82 2.46
CA TYR A 125 18.96 4.67 1.66
C TYR A 125 18.29 6.03 1.35
N TRP A 126 18.50 7.04 2.20
CA TRP A 126 17.94 8.40 2.07
C TRP A 126 19.01 9.47 1.84
N HIS A 127 20.19 9.10 1.33
CA HIS A 127 21.30 10.05 1.10
C HIS A 127 20.89 11.24 0.19
N ASN A 128 20.01 11.01 -0.78
CA ASN A 128 19.53 12.03 -1.73
C ASN A 128 18.30 12.83 -1.25
N VAL A 129 17.79 12.59 -0.04
CA VAL A 129 16.65 13.34 0.49
C VAL A 129 17.05 14.77 0.81
N ASN A 130 16.27 15.72 0.30
CA ASN A 130 16.32 17.12 0.72
C ASN A 130 15.17 17.40 1.70
N PHE A 131 15.46 17.37 2.99
CA PHE A 131 14.47 17.57 4.05
C PHE A 131 13.87 18.99 4.10
N ASP A 132 14.49 19.97 3.43
CA ASP A 132 13.88 21.31 3.28
C ASP A 132 12.74 21.33 2.24
N GLN A 133 12.63 20.28 1.39
CA GLN A 133 11.61 20.15 0.36
C GLN A 133 10.60 19.05 0.68
N PHE A 134 11.08 17.91 1.20
CA PHE A 134 10.24 16.75 1.47
C PHE A 134 10.81 15.96 2.65
N ASP A 135 9.99 15.72 3.68
CA ASP A 135 10.29 14.76 4.75
C ASP A 135 9.56 13.44 4.46
N PRO A 136 10.27 12.39 4.02
CA PRO A 136 9.65 11.12 3.68
C PRO A 136 9.02 10.41 4.88
N LEU A 137 9.55 10.62 6.11
CA LEU A 137 9.00 9.98 7.31
C LEU A 137 7.66 10.61 7.71
N THR A 138 7.52 11.92 7.58
CA THR A 138 6.22 12.59 7.80
C THR A 138 5.17 12.08 6.83
N TYR A 139 5.52 12.00 5.53
CA TYR A 139 4.59 11.53 4.51
C TYR A 139 4.07 10.10 4.76
N ILE A 140 4.95 9.13 5.03
CA ILE A 140 4.52 7.76 5.30
C ILE A 140 3.65 7.64 6.55
N ILE A 141 3.91 8.43 7.60
CA ILE A 141 3.09 8.46 8.82
C ILE A 141 1.70 9.02 8.50
N GLU A 142 1.62 10.16 7.83
CA GLU A 142 0.35 10.81 7.49
C GLU A 142 -0.51 9.94 6.56
N GLU A 143 0.09 9.31 5.55
CA GLU A 143 -0.62 8.41 4.63
C GLU A 143 -1.09 7.12 5.30
N ALA A 144 -0.31 6.56 6.23
CA ALA A 144 -0.74 5.43 7.04
C ALA A 144 -1.94 5.81 7.93
N HIS A 145 -1.87 6.96 8.61
CA HIS A 145 -2.94 7.44 9.48
C HIS A 145 -4.24 7.75 8.73
N LYS A 146 -4.17 8.31 7.51
CA LYS A 146 -5.34 8.49 6.64
C LYS A 146 -6.09 7.19 6.33
N ARG A 147 -5.35 6.08 6.31
CA ARG A 147 -5.87 4.71 6.11
C ARG A 147 -6.13 3.97 7.42
N GLY A 148 -6.02 4.61 8.58
CA GLY A 148 -6.25 3.96 9.87
C GLY A 148 -5.19 2.90 10.22
N ILE A 149 -4.01 2.97 9.60
CA ILE A 149 -2.85 2.11 9.85
C ILE A 149 -1.97 2.82 10.88
N GLU A 150 -1.62 2.14 11.98
CA GLU A 150 -0.67 2.65 12.96
C GLU A 150 0.75 2.61 12.41
N PHE A 151 1.55 3.62 12.74
CA PHE A 151 2.97 3.68 12.40
C PHE A 151 3.83 3.40 13.63
N HIS A 152 4.50 2.25 13.63
CA HIS A 152 5.40 1.81 14.69
C HIS A 152 6.84 2.02 14.22
N ALA A 153 7.53 2.98 14.82
CA ALA A 153 8.92 3.30 14.51
C ALA A 153 9.83 2.15 14.99
N TRP A 154 10.37 1.36 14.06
CA TRP A 154 11.27 0.25 14.36
C TRP A 154 12.73 0.70 14.41
N LEU A 155 13.36 0.48 15.57
CA LEU A 155 14.74 0.83 15.85
C LEU A 155 15.56 -0.40 16.28
N ASN A 156 16.80 -0.46 15.83
CA ASN A 156 17.84 -1.25 16.47
C ASN A 156 18.58 -0.39 17.52
N PRO A 157 18.63 -0.80 18.80
CA PRO A 157 19.20 0.04 19.85
C PRO A 157 20.74 0.14 19.80
N TYR A 158 21.44 -0.96 19.48
CA TYR A 158 22.88 -1.05 19.74
C TYR A 158 23.75 -1.27 18.50
N ARG A 159 23.21 -1.76 17.38
CA ARG A 159 24.02 -2.11 16.22
C ARG A 159 24.65 -0.86 15.59
N VAL A 160 25.94 -0.93 15.28
CA VAL A 160 26.66 0.10 14.49
C VAL A 160 27.18 -0.50 13.19
N LEU A 161 27.78 -1.69 13.24
CA LEU A 161 28.28 -2.42 12.07
C LEU A 161 27.95 -3.91 12.24
N SER A 162 27.33 -4.53 11.23
CA SER A 162 26.97 -5.96 11.31
C SER A 162 28.17 -6.90 11.17
N SER A 163 29.12 -6.58 10.30
CA SER A 163 30.26 -7.44 9.92
C SER A 163 31.33 -6.63 9.17
N GLY A 164 32.49 -7.23 8.93
CA GLY A 164 33.55 -6.61 8.10
C GLY A 164 34.44 -5.62 8.82
N LEU A 165 34.45 -5.58 10.17
CA LEU A 165 35.45 -4.81 10.90
C LEU A 165 36.86 -5.39 10.67
N ASP A 166 37.71 -4.62 10.02
CA ASP A 166 39.09 -4.97 9.67
C ASP A 166 40.16 -4.27 10.54
N THR A 167 39.72 -3.41 11.46
CA THR A 167 40.56 -2.54 12.30
C THR A 167 40.26 -2.67 13.80
N ASP A 168 41.04 -2.00 14.66
CA ASP A 168 40.71 -1.87 16.09
C ASP A 168 39.58 -0.83 16.33
N LEU A 169 39.00 -0.85 17.54
CA LEU A 169 37.88 0.04 17.88
C LEU A 169 38.28 1.52 17.91
N GLU A 170 39.54 1.84 18.23
CA GLU A 170 40.05 3.21 18.24
C GLU A 170 40.06 3.80 16.83
N THR A 171 40.60 3.03 15.88
CA THR A 171 40.68 3.37 14.46
C THR A 171 39.28 3.46 13.85
N PHE A 172 38.39 2.52 14.19
CA PHE A 172 36.98 2.58 13.77
C PHE A 172 36.29 3.85 14.29
N ALA A 173 36.39 4.13 15.60
CA ALA A 173 35.75 5.30 16.20
C ALA A 173 36.32 6.62 15.64
N ALA A 174 37.63 6.69 15.38
CA ALA A 174 38.25 7.83 14.72
C ALA A 174 37.72 8.03 13.29
N SER A 175 37.56 6.95 12.53
CA SER A 175 36.98 6.96 11.19
C SER A 175 35.51 7.41 11.22
N PHE A 176 34.73 6.94 12.19
CA PHE A 176 33.35 7.37 12.41
C PHE A 176 33.28 8.88 12.67
N ARG A 177 34.09 9.42 13.59
CA ARG A 177 34.13 10.88 13.86
C ARG A 177 34.54 11.70 12.64
N SER A 178 35.44 11.16 11.80
CA SER A 178 35.85 11.84 10.56
C SER A 178 34.78 11.81 9.48
N MET A 179 33.98 10.73 9.42
CA MET A 179 32.90 10.57 8.45
C MET A 179 31.67 11.39 8.84
N TYR A 180 31.44 11.56 10.14
CA TYR A 180 30.26 12.18 10.73
C TYR A 180 30.64 13.30 11.73
N PRO A 181 31.42 14.33 11.30
CA PRO A 181 31.91 15.38 12.19
C PRO A 181 30.79 16.22 12.84
N GLU A 182 29.61 16.26 12.24
CA GLU A 182 28.41 16.93 12.73
C GLU A 182 27.73 16.19 13.90
N PHE A 183 28.12 14.94 14.19
CA PHE A 183 27.62 14.14 15.30
C PHE A 183 28.72 13.83 16.35
N PRO A 184 29.38 14.84 16.95
CA PRO A 184 30.56 14.66 17.79
C PRO A 184 30.28 13.89 19.10
N ASN A 185 29.01 13.88 19.55
CA ASN A 185 28.58 13.21 20.78
C ASN A 185 28.00 11.81 20.53
N ASN A 186 27.94 11.35 19.28
CA ASN A 186 27.41 10.02 18.99
C ASN A 186 28.34 8.93 19.57
N PRO A 187 27.82 7.96 20.34
CA PRO A 187 28.64 6.96 21.02
C PRO A 187 29.52 6.11 20.10
N ALA A 188 29.14 5.91 18.83
CA ALA A 188 29.96 5.17 17.86
C ALA A 188 31.30 5.86 17.58
N GLY A 189 31.39 7.18 17.81
CA GLY A 189 32.61 7.95 17.75
C GLY A 189 33.49 7.84 19.00
N ASN A 190 33.17 7.00 19.99
CA ASN A 190 33.97 6.81 21.19
C ASN A 190 34.33 5.32 21.41
N PRO A 191 35.62 4.93 21.35
CA PRO A 191 36.04 3.54 21.46
C PRO A 191 35.75 2.91 22.83
N GLU A 192 35.55 3.70 23.88
CA GLU A 192 35.13 3.19 25.20
C GLU A 192 33.63 2.88 25.29
N LEU A 193 32.83 3.38 24.34
CA LEU A 193 31.37 3.22 24.31
C LEU A 193 30.91 2.17 23.29
N ILE A 194 31.84 1.53 22.59
CA ILE A 194 31.57 0.46 21.62
C ILE A 194 32.29 -0.83 21.99
N VAL A 195 31.76 -1.94 21.52
CA VAL A 195 32.26 -3.30 21.74
C VAL A 195 32.21 -4.10 20.45
N LYS A 196 33.07 -5.12 20.35
CA LYS A 196 33.06 -6.06 19.23
C LYS A 196 32.17 -7.27 19.53
N ALA A 197 31.49 -7.77 18.52
CA ALA A 197 30.93 -9.12 18.51
C ALA A 197 31.23 -9.76 17.14
N GLY A 198 32.18 -10.71 17.12
CA GLY A 198 32.77 -11.18 15.87
C GLY A 198 33.41 -10.03 15.08
N GLU A 199 33.01 -9.88 13.82
CA GLU A 199 33.42 -8.77 12.95
C GLU A 199 32.46 -7.57 13.01
N GLY A 200 31.48 -7.58 13.91
CA GLY A 200 30.53 -6.47 14.10
C GLY A 200 30.97 -5.49 15.19
N VAL A 201 30.41 -4.28 15.15
CA VAL A 201 30.56 -3.22 16.15
C VAL A 201 29.18 -2.86 16.70
N TYR A 202 29.10 -2.78 18.03
CA TYR A 202 27.88 -2.48 18.75
C TYR A 202 28.15 -1.42 19.81
N LEU A 203 27.18 -0.55 20.09
CA LEU A 203 27.19 0.28 21.27
C LEU A 203 27.17 -0.60 22.52
N ASN A 204 27.97 -0.27 23.51
CA ASN A 204 28.10 -1.03 24.74
C ASN A 204 26.89 -0.78 25.66
N PRO A 205 25.96 -1.74 25.84
CA PRO A 205 24.74 -1.47 26.60
C PRO A 205 25.00 -1.22 28.10
N GLY A 206 26.18 -1.59 28.60
CA GLY A 206 26.58 -1.36 29.99
C GLY A 206 27.07 0.05 30.28
N GLU A 207 27.25 0.90 29.26
CA GLU A 207 27.62 2.30 29.45
C GLU A 207 26.36 3.17 29.60
N PRO A 208 26.20 3.93 30.71
CA PRO A 208 25.07 4.84 30.89
C PRO A 208 24.93 5.88 29.76
N ALA A 209 26.05 6.34 29.19
CA ALA A 209 26.04 7.28 28.07
C ALA A 209 25.40 6.69 26.79
N VAL A 210 25.57 5.37 26.55
CA VAL A 210 24.92 4.68 25.44
C VAL A 210 23.41 4.61 25.67
N ARG A 211 22.97 4.23 26.87
CA ARG A 211 21.53 4.22 27.19
C ARG A 211 20.91 5.60 27.09
N LYS A 212 21.62 6.65 27.55
CA LYS A 212 21.19 8.03 27.40
C LYS A 212 21.02 8.42 25.92
N HIS A 213 21.98 8.08 25.05
CA HIS A 213 21.88 8.35 23.61
C HIS A 213 20.65 7.71 22.96
N ILE A 214 20.31 6.48 23.37
CA ILE A 214 19.11 5.78 22.88
C ILE A 214 17.83 6.48 23.39
N LEU A 215 17.79 6.88 24.66
CA LEU A 215 16.67 7.65 25.22
C LEU A 215 16.50 8.99 24.51
N ASP A 216 17.60 9.73 24.31
CA ASP A 216 17.59 11.01 23.59
C ASP A 216 17.14 10.83 22.12
N THR A 217 17.49 9.71 21.49
CA THR A 217 17.05 9.37 20.13
C THR A 217 15.54 9.12 20.09
N ILE A 218 14.99 8.39 21.06
CA ILE A 218 13.55 8.16 21.16
C ILE A 218 12.82 9.48 21.44
N ASP A 219 13.34 10.30 22.36
CA ASP A 219 12.80 11.63 22.67
C ASP A 219 12.78 12.53 21.43
N GLU A 220 13.83 12.50 20.60
CA GLU A 220 13.83 13.22 19.33
C GLU A 220 12.70 12.76 18.39
N ILE A 221 12.47 11.44 18.29
CA ILE A 221 11.45 10.88 17.38
C ILE A 221 10.05 11.28 17.83
N ILE A 222 9.69 11.03 19.09
CA ILE A 222 8.32 11.26 19.60
C ILE A 222 7.94 12.74 19.66
N ASN A 223 8.93 13.64 19.71
CA ASN A 223 8.69 15.08 19.65
C ASN A 223 8.65 15.64 18.22
N LYS A 224 9.20 14.91 17.23
CA LYS A 224 9.21 15.33 15.81
C LYS A 224 8.09 14.72 14.98
N TYR A 225 7.70 13.48 15.29
CA TYR A 225 6.85 12.66 14.43
C TYR A 225 5.65 12.09 15.21
N ASP A 226 4.49 11.99 14.56
CA ASP A 226 3.27 11.42 15.15
C ASP A 226 3.29 9.88 15.11
N VAL A 227 4.29 9.27 15.76
CA VAL A 227 4.43 7.81 15.81
C VAL A 227 3.45 7.21 16.84
N ASP A 228 2.93 6.02 16.55
CA ASP A 228 2.03 5.29 17.45
C ASP A 228 2.78 4.39 18.44
N ALA A 229 4.00 3.99 18.08
CA ALA A 229 4.87 3.18 18.93
C ALA A 229 6.35 3.35 18.60
N ILE A 230 7.18 3.10 19.60
CA ILE A 230 8.58 2.71 19.47
C ILE A 230 8.65 1.18 19.50
N HIS A 231 9.23 0.59 18.46
CA HIS A 231 9.38 -0.86 18.32
C HIS A 231 10.86 -1.25 18.30
N PHE A 232 11.28 -2.17 19.18
CA PHE A 232 12.58 -2.84 19.07
C PHE A 232 12.43 -4.30 18.64
N ASP A 233 13.38 -4.79 17.86
CA ASP A 233 13.50 -6.20 17.49
C ASP A 233 14.36 -6.98 18.51
N ASP A 234 15.08 -8.01 18.07
CA ASP A 234 15.74 -9.00 18.92
C ASP A 234 17.24 -8.78 19.17
N TYR A 235 17.82 -7.66 18.73
CA TYR A 235 19.28 -7.46 18.82
C TYR A 235 19.71 -6.69 20.08
N PHE A 236 20.08 -7.44 21.12
CA PHE A 236 20.64 -6.91 22.37
C PHE A 236 22.13 -7.26 22.50
N TYR A 237 22.54 -8.04 23.51
CA TYR A 237 23.95 -8.42 23.76
C TYR A 237 24.44 -9.58 22.85
N ASN A 238 24.02 -9.62 21.59
CA ASN A 238 24.28 -10.76 20.70
C ASN A 238 25.79 -10.92 20.43
N GLY A 239 26.38 -12.05 20.82
CA GLY A 239 27.76 -12.42 20.48
C GLY A 239 28.85 -11.60 21.18
N ILE A 240 28.52 -10.76 22.16
CA ILE A 240 29.51 -9.98 22.94
C ILE A 240 30.19 -10.89 23.96
N SER A 241 31.50 -11.10 23.82
CA SER A 241 32.30 -11.88 24.76
C SER A 241 32.62 -11.08 26.03
N ASP A 242 32.89 -11.77 27.15
CA ASP A 242 33.17 -11.13 28.44
C ASP A 242 34.33 -10.12 28.39
N SER A 243 35.37 -10.39 27.60
CA SER A 243 36.51 -9.48 27.49
C SER A 243 36.14 -8.10 26.95
N GLN A 244 35.06 -7.99 26.17
CA GLN A 244 34.65 -6.75 25.52
C GLN A 244 34.02 -5.75 26.49
N ASP A 245 33.33 -6.22 27.53
CA ASP A 245 32.63 -5.36 28.50
C ASP A 245 33.11 -5.58 29.94
N ASN A 246 34.24 -6.28 30.16
CA ASN A 246 34.85 -6.47 31.48
C ASN A 246 35.31 -5.16 32.10
N LYS A 247 35.86 -4.25 31.29
CA LYS A 247 36.23 -2.90 31.75
C LYS A 247 34.99 -2.17 32.28
N THR A 248 33.91 -2.12 31.49
CA THR A 248 32.64 -1.48 31.87
C THR A 248 32.02 -2.11 33.11
N TYR A 249 31.94 -3.44 33.17
CA TYR A 249 31.43 -4.18 34.33
C TYR A 249 32.18 -3.85 35.64
N SER A 250 33.50 -3.58 35.54
CA SER A 250 34.37 -3.32 36.70
C SER A 250 34.46 -1.83 37.07
N LYS A 251 33.82 -0.92 36.31
CA LYS A 251 33.83 0.51 36.62
C LYS A 251 33.11 0.78 37.96
N PRO A 252 33.68 1.57 38.88
CA PRO A 252 33.01 1.94 40.12
C PRO A 252 31.62 2.56 39.85
N GLY A 253 30.60 2.07 40.56
CA GLY A 253 29.21 2.55 40.43
C GLY A 253 28.40 1.93 39.28
N TYR A 254 29.01 1.16 38.37
CA TYR A 254 28.32 0.54 37.23
C TYR A 254 27.67 -0.81 37.56
N ASN A 255 28.03 -1.41 38.70
CA ASN A 255 27.40 -2.61 39.25
C ASN A 255 27.10 -2.43 40.76
N PRO A 256 26.24 -1.46 41.14
CA PRO A 256 25.98 -1.15 42.54
C PRO A 256 25.28 -2.28 43.30
N LYS A 257 24.60 -3.17 42.56
CA LYS A 257 23.90 -4.36 43.08
C LYS A 257 24.84 -5.55 43.31
N GLY A 258 26.11 -5.48 42.89
CA GLY A 258 27.07 -6.58 43.02
C GLY A 258 26.67 -7.84 42.25
N LEU A 259 25.96 -7.67 41.12
CA LEU A 259 25.44 -8.77 40.30
C LEU A 259 26.58 -9.51 39.59
N GLY A 260 26.42 -10.82 39.39
CA GLY A 260 27.28 -11.57 38.47
C GLY A 260 27.12 -11.06 37.04
N LYS A 261 28.12 -11.28 36.18
CA LYS A 261 28.20 -10.70 34.83
C LYS A 261 26.93 -10.86 33.99
N ALA A 262 26.34 -12.05 33.96
CA ALA A 262 25.14 -12.32 33.17
C ALA A 262 23.91 -11.57 33.70
N ASP A 263 23.72 -11.53 35.02
CA ASP A 263 22.64 -10.76 35.65
C ASP A 263 22.86 -9.26 35.47
N TRP A 264 24.11 -8.81 35.54
CA TRP A 264 24.48 -7.42 35.27
C TRP A 264 24.10 -7.02 33.84
N ARG A 265 24.43 -7.83 32.81
CA ARG A 265 24.04 -7.57 31.42
C ARG A 265 22.51 -7.47 31.26
N ARG A 266 21.75 -8.40 31.86
CA ARG A 266 20.28 -8.31 31.90
C ARG A 266 19.80 -7.03 32.56
N ASP A 267 20.41 -6.64 33.68
CA ASP A 267 20.09 -5.39 34.37
C ASP A 267 20.36 -4.16 33.50
N GLN A 268 21.38 -4.17 32.63
CA GLN A 268 21.66 -3.05 31.72
C GLN A 268 20.56 -2.88 30.67
N VAL A 269 20.04 -3.99 30.12
CA VAL A 269 18.89 -3.95 29.21
C VAL A 269 17.63 -3.51 29.95
N ASN A 270 17.39 -4.04 31.15
CA ASN A 270 16.24 -3.66 31.97
C ASN A 270 16.24 -2.18 32.33
N LEU A 271 17.41 -1.60 32.64
CA LEU A 271 17.56 -0.16 32.88
C LEU A 271 17.24 0.68 31.64
N LEU A 272 17.50 0.17 30.43
CA LEU A 272 17.06 0.83 29.22
C LEU A 272 15.53 0.76 29.08
N MET A 273 14.93 -0.44 29.23
CA MET A 273 13.47 -0.60 29.10
C MET A 273 12.71 0.28 30.09
N ALA A 274 13.08 0.24 31.37
CA ALA A 274 12.46 1.09 32.39
C ALA A 274 12.67 2.59 32.14
N GLY A 275 13.80 2.99 31.54
CA GLY A 275 14.05 4.38 31.18
C GLY A 275 13.21 4.84 29.98
N ILE A 276 12.95 3.97 29.01
CA ILE A 276 12.08 4.27 27.87
C ILE A 276 10.63 4.36 28.33
N ASP A 277 10.19 3.40 29.15
CA ASP A 277 8.90 3.44 29.83
C ASP A 277 8.68 4.79 30.52
N GLU A 278 9.57 5.19 31.43
CA GLU A 278 9.50 6.48 32.11
C GLU A 278 9.47 7.68 31.15
N LEU A 279 10.25 7.65 30.07
CA LEU A 279 10.27 8.71 29.06
C LEU A 279 8.92 8.85 28.34
N LEU A 280 8.33 7.74 27.87
CA LEU A 280 7.03 7.75 27.17
C LEU A 280 5.90 8.16 28.12
N ASP A 281 5.96 7.70 29.37
CA ASP A 281 5.02 8.04 30.43
C ASP A 281 5.03 9.56 30.72
N GLN A 282 6.22 10.16 30.75
CA GLN A 282 6.39 11.62 30.89
C GLN A 282 5.88 12.36 29.65
N HIS A 283 6.17 11.85 28.45
CA HIS A 283 5.67 12.42 27.20
C HIS A 283 4.14 12.45 27.19
N PHE A 284 3.47 11.32 27.47
CA PHE A 284 2.01 11.24 27.54
C PHE A 284 1.42 12.22 28.56
N LYS A 285 2.00 12.31 29.76
CA LYS A 285 1.55 13.27 30.79
C LYS A 285 1.69 14.73 30.35
N HIS A 286 2.64 15.04 29.47
CA HIS A 286 2.88 16.40 28.98
C HIS A 286 2.02 16.74 27.75
N THR A 287 1.86 15.80 26.81
CA THR A 287 1.27 16.06 25.49
C THR A 287 -0.10 15.44 25.30
N GLY A 288 -0.47 14.44 26.11
CA GLY A 288 -1.64 13.60 25.90
C GLY A 288 -1.50 12.58 24.77
N LYS A 289 -0.34 12.53 24.08
CA LYS A 289 -0.10 11.61 22.96
C LYS A 289 0.27 10.22 23.45
N VAL A 290 -0.46 9.22 22.97
CA VAL A 290 -0.20 7.81 23.23
C VAL A 290 0.93 7.34 22.33
N VAL A 291 2.05 6.91 22.91
CA VAL A 291 3.13 6.24 22.19
C VAL A 291 3.45 4.96 22.94
N GLN A 292 3.29 3.83 22.28
CA GLN A 292 3.55 2.51 22.87
C GLN A 292 5.05 2.19 22.87
N LEU A 293 5.52 1.37 23.82
CA LEU A 293 6.77 0.63 23.75
C LEU A 293 6.50 -0.84 23.46
N GLY A 294 6.98 -1.28 22.30
CA GLY A 294 6.85 -2.64 21.82
C GLY A 294 8.18 -3.33 21.61
N ILE A 295 8.29 -4.60 22.03
CA ILE A 295 9.53 -5.38 21.81
C ILE A 295 9.21 -6.72 21.14
N SER A 296 9.97 -7.06 20.10
CA SER A 296 9.92 -8.33 19.37
C SER A 296 11.17 -9.18 19.63
N PRO A 297 11.26 -9.88 20.78
CA PRO A 297 12.40 -10.74 21.07
C PRO A 297 12.31 -12.06 20.28
N THR A 298 13.43 -12.81 20.21
CA THR A 298 13.37 -14.18 19.68
C THR A 298 12.34 -15.03 20.45
N GLY A 299 11.69 -15.99 19.79
CA GLY A 299 10.53 -16.68 20.38
C GLY A 299 10.79 -17.48 21.67
N VAL A 300 12.04 -17.83 22.02
CA VAL A 300 12.36 -18.68 23.17
C VAL A 300 12.99 -17.86 24.30
N TYR A 301 12.24 -17.64 25.40
CA TYR A 301 12.77 -17.00 26.62
C TYR A 301 13.79 -17.87 27.34
N ARG A 302 13.33 -19.03 27.83
CA ARG A 302 14.09 -20.05 28.53
C ARG A 302 13.52 -21.42 28.24
N ASN A 303 14.35 -22.39 27.90
CA ASN A 303 13.88 -23.72 27.48
C ASN A 303 13.13 -24.47 28.58
N ASP A 304 13.63 -24.39 29.82
CA ASP A 304 13.04 -25.06 30.98
C ASP A 304 11.64 -24.53 31.32
N LEU A 305 11.39 -23.25 31.07
CA LEU A 305 10.10 -22.62 31.33
C LEU A 305 9.14 -22.69 30.14
N ALA A 306 9.65 -22.53 28.92
CA ALA A 306 8.85 -22.54 27.70
C ALA A 306 8.45 -23.95 27.25
N GLY A 307 9.05 -25.01 27.82
CA GLY A 307 8.84 -26.39 27.37
C GLY A 307 9.46 -26.66 26.00
N THR A 308 10.54 -25.94 25.65
CA THR A 308 11.27 -26.07 24.38
C THR A 308 12.54 -26.89 24.58
N ILE A 309 13.10 -27.44 23.49
CA ILE A 309 14.18 -28.43 23.55
C ILE A 309 15.48 -27.86 22.97
N GLY A 310 16.34 -27.37 23.87
CA GLY A 310 17.70 -26.92 23.55
C GLY A 310 17.77 -25.79 22.52
N ALA A 311 16.68 -25.07 22.25
CA ALA A 311 16.67 -23.94 21.33
C ALA A 311 17.50 -22.78 21.91
N GLN A 312 18.00 -21.90 21.05
CA GLN A 312 18.68 -20.70 21.54
C GLN A 312 17.69 -19.85 22.33
N GLN A 313 18.03 -19.49 23.56
CA GLN A 313 17.15 -18.79 24.48
C GLN A 313 17.67 -17.39 24.77
N HIS A 314 16.84 -16.36 24.59
CA HIS A 314 17.31 -14.97 24.67
C HIS A 314 17.68 -14.52 26.09
N TYR A 315 17.15 -15.18 27.13
CA TYR A 315 17.51 -14.88 28.52
C TYR A 315 19.02 -15.00 28.79
N SER A 316 19.67 -16.00 28.17
CA SER A 316 21.10 -16.24 28.34
C SER A 316 21.93 -15.83 27.12
N ALA A 317 21.40 -15.98 25.90
CA ALA A 317 22.16 -15.68 24.69
C ALA A 317 22.22 -14.18 24.38
N LEU A 318 21.12 -13.46 24.66
CA LEU A 318 20.95 -12.04 24.33
C LEU A 318 20.80 -11.17 25.57
N TYR A 319 20.79 -11.80 26.76
CA TYR A 319 20.64 -11.16 28.06
C TYR A 319 19.36 -10.31 28.14
N CYS A 320 18.27 -10.82 27.56
CA CYS A 320 16.96 -10.18 27.55
C CYS A 320 16.05 -10.84 28.59
N ASP A 321 15.56 -10.08 29.57
CA ASP A 321 14.64 -10.59 30.57
C ASP A 321 13.19 -10.20 30.26
N SER A 322 12.68 -10.65 29.11
CA SER A 322 11.36 -10.27 28.59
C SER A 322 10.19 -10.58 29.52
N VAL A 323 10.27 -11.67 30.30
CA VAL A 323 9.29 -11.96 31.36
C VAL A 323 9.34 -10.89 32.46
N ALA A 324 10.53 -10.39 32.82
CA ALA A 324 10.61 -9.28 33.77
C ALA A 324 10.00 -7.99 33.20
N TRP A 325 10.14 -7.73 31.90
CA TRP A 325 9.52 -6.55 31.27
C TRP A 325 8.00 -6.60 31.34
N ILE A 326 7.39 -7.77 31.08
CA ILE A 326 5.96 -8.00 31.29
C ILE A 326 5.58 -7.78 32.75
N GLN A 327 6.31 -8.39 33.68
CA GLN A 327 5.97 -8.38 35.11
C GLN A 327 6.07 -7.00 35.78
N ASN A 328 6.90 -6.12 35.23
CA ASN A 328 7.02 -4.74 35.67
C ASN A 328 6.19 -3.77 34.83
N GLU A 329 5.50 -4.26 33.78
CA GLU A 329 4.73 -3.47 32.83
C GLU A 329 5.55 -2.32 32.20
N TRP A 330 6.86 -2.55 31.99
CA TRP A 330 7.76 -1.58 31.33
C TRP A 330 7.58 -1.51 29.81
N ILE A 331 6.69 -2.33 29.25
CA ILE A 331 6.40 -2.39 27.82
C ILE A 331 4.89 -2.49 27.67
N ASP A 332 4.35 -1.88 26.62
CA ASP A 332 2.92 -1.94 26.31
C ASP A 332 2.57 -3.24 25.58
N TYR A 333 3.51 -3.76 24.77
CA TYR A 333 3.35 -5.06 24.15
C TYR A 333 4.64 -5.86 24.01
N LEU A 334 4.49 -7.18 24.02
CA LEU A 334 5.52 -8.11 23.58
C LEU A 334 5.06 -8.85 22.32
N LEU A 335 5.96 -9.00 21.36
CA LEU A 335 5.71 -9.68 20.10
C LEU A 335 6.79 -10.75 19.84
N PRO A 336 6.80 -11.88 20.59
CA PRO A 336 7.78 -12.94 20.39
C PRO A 336 7.80 -13.46 18.96
N GLN A 337 9.01 -13.60 18.41
CA GLN A 337 9.28 -14.15 17.08
C GLN A 337 9.09 -15.66 17.05
N THR A 338 7.84 -16.11 16.99
CA THR A 338 7.43 -17.52 16.93
C THR A 338 7.58 -18.12 15.51
N TYR A 339 8.74 -17.94 14.91
CA TYR A 339 8.96 -18.16 13.46
C TYR A 339 8.98 -19.62 13.02
N TRP A 340 9.19 -20.55 13.95
CA TRP A 340 9.18 -21.98 13.64
C TRP A 340 7.76 -22.50 13.42
N GLY A 341 7.62 -23.51 12.56
CA GLY A 341 6.31 -24.10 12.27
C GLY A 341 5.77 -24.96 13.42
N LEU A 342 4.51 -25.36 13.32
CA LEU A 342 3.79 -26.21 14.26
C LEU A 342 4.50 -27.55 14.50
N GLU A 343 5.16 -28.10 13.47
CA GLU A 343 5.86 -29.38 13.52
C GLU A 343 7.34 -29.26 13.95
N HIS A 344 7.81 -28.06 14.31
CA HIS A 344 9.20 -27.89 14.71
C HIS A 344 9.52 -28.60 16.04
N ASN A 345 10.48 -29.52 16.01
CA ASN A 345 10.75 -30.45 17.12
C ASN A 345 11.45 -29.85 18.34
N ARG A 346 11.82 -28.56 18.31
CA ARG A 346 12.54 -27.89 19.40
C ARG A 346 11.86 -26.66 19.95
N ALA A 347 11.06 -25.97 19.15
CA ALA A 347 10.47 -24.68 19.48
C ALA A 347 9.21 -24.44 18.66
N SER A 348 8.27 -25.40 18.67
CA SER A 348 7.06 -25.32 17.85
C SER A 348 6.23 -24.08 18.20
N PHE A 349 5.55 -23.53 17.17
CA PHE A 349 4.64 -22.40 17.34
C PHE A 349 3.66 -22.62 18.49
N ALA A 350 2.94 -23.74 18.50
CA ALA A 350 1.94 -24.03 19.52
C ALA A 350 2.49 -24.03 20.95
N GLN A 351 3.70 -24.59 21.16
CA GLN A 351 4.35 -24.59 22.47
C GLN A 351 4.68 -23.16 22.93
N LEU A 352 5.17 -22.33 22.00
CA LEU A 352 5.49 -20.93 22.28
C LEU A 352 4.23 -20.09 22.53
N SER A 353 3.17 -20.25 21.72
CA SER A 353 1.89 -19.55 21.91
C SER A 353 1.31 -19.82 23.30
N LYS A 354 1.31 -21.09 23.73
CA LYS A 354 0.89 -21.50 25.08
C LYS A 354 1.71 -20.83 26.17
N PHE A 355 3.04 -20.84 26.04
CA PHE A 355 3.93 -20.23 27.03
C PHE A 355 3.73 -18.72 27.14
N TRP A 356 3.70 -18.01 26.01
CA TRP A 356 3.61 -16.56 25.98
C TRP A 356 2.24 -16.04 26.42
N SER A 357 1.16 -16.72 26.05
CA SER A 357 -0.17 -16.45 26.60
C SER A 357 -0.14 -16.52 28.14
N GLY A 358 0.41 -17.60 28.71
CA GLY A 358 0.52 -17.75 30.16
C GLY A 358 1.45 -16.73 30.82
N ALA A 359 2.50 -16.28 30.14
CA ALA A 359 3.42 -15.26 30.65
C ALA A 359 2.76 -13.86 30.75
N ALA A 360 1.82 -13.54 29.87
CA ALA A 360 1.08 -12.29 29.85
C ALA A 360 -0.14 -12.27 30.79
N GLU A 361 -0.50 -13.40 31.39
CA GLU A 361 -1.69 -13.52 32.24
C GLU A 361 -1.60 -12.62 33.47
N GLY A 362 -2.64 -11.80 33.69
CA GLY A 362 -2.73 -10.88 34.83
C GLY A 362 -1.93 -9.57 34.71
N TYR A 363 -1.38 -9.25 33.54
CA TYR A 363 -0.66 -7.99 33.27
C TYR A 363 -1.35 -7.18 32.16
N ASN A 364 -1.13 -5.87 32.15
CA ASN A 364 -1.62 -4.93 31.14
C ASN A 364 -0.70 -4.84 29.91
N VAL A 365 0.15 -5.84 29.69
CA VAL A 365 0.96 -5.97 28.48
C VAL A 365 0.18 -6.78 27.44
N ASN A 366 -0.02 -6.21 26.26
CA ASN A 366 -0.58 -6.92 25.11
C ASN A 366 0.43 -7.98 24.60
N MET A 367 -0.07 -9.16 24.23
CA MET A 367 0.76 -10.21 23.65
C MET A 367 0.35 -10.44 22.20
N TYR A 368 1.30 -10.29 21.29
CA TYR A 368 1.12 -10.53 19.86
C TYR A 368 2.07 -11.64 19.42
N LEU A 369 1.82 -12.30 18.29
CA LEU A 369 2.73 -13.33 17.78
C LEU A 369 3.38 -12.92 16.45
N GLY A 370 4.70 -13.02 16.39
CA GLY A 370 5.47 -12.84 15.17
C GLY A 370 5.50 -14.12 14.33
N HIS A 371 5.10 -14.02 13.07
CA HIS A 371 5.07 -15.09 12.08
C HIS A 371 6.20 -14.91 11.07
N GLY A 372 7.18 -15.83 11.10
CA GLY A 372 8.32 -15.82 10.19
C GLY A 372 8.00 -16.55 8.90
N ILE A 373 7.10 -15.99 8.08
CA ILE A 373 6.63 -16.61 6.83
C ILE A 373 7.75 -16.88 5.83
N TYR A 374 8.87 -16.17 5.93
CA TYR A 374 10.08 -16.43 5.16
C TYR A 374 10.73 -17.80 5.44
N MET A 375 10.35 -18.47 6.53
CA MET A 375 10.88 -19.78 6.91
C MET A 375 10.19 -20.92 6.16
N ALA A 376 9.02 -20.70 5.57
CA ALA A 376 8.27 -21.71 4.84
C ALA A 376 8.95 -22.08 3.50
N PRO A 377 8.88 -23.35 3.07
CA PRO A 377 8.25 -24.50 3.74
C PRO A 377 9.19 -25.22 4.75
N GLY A 378 10.35 -24.65 5.07
CA GLY A 378 11.32 -25.22 5.99
C GLY A 378 10.96 -25.06 7.47
N SER A 379 11.86 -25.47 8.37
CA SER A 379 11.77 -25.19 9.81
C SER A 379 10.44 -25.58 10.50
N GLY A 380 9.83 -26.68 10.06
CA GLY A 380 8.57 -27.19 10.61
C GLY A 380 7.29 -26.65 9.96
N TRP A 381 7.38 -25.85 8.89
CA TRP A 381 6.25 -25.39 8.08
C TRP A 381 5.81 -26.46 7.05
N GLY A 382 5.67 -27.71 7.49
CA GLY A 382 5.43 -28.85 6.61
C GLY A 382 3.99 -28.95 6.09
N ASN A 383 3.02 -28.46 6.85
CA ASN A 383 1.60 -28.54 6.51
C ASN A 383 1.21 -27.43 5.52
N VAL A 384 0.48 -27.74 4.45
CA VAL A 384 0.03 -26.73 3.46
C VAL A 384 -0.95 -25.71 4.05
N ASP A 385 -1.67 -26.07 5.12
CA ASP A 385 -2.58 -25.20 5.86
C ASP A 385 -1.91 -24.64 7.14
N GLU A 386 -0.58 -24.55 7.16
CA GLU A 386 0.20 -24.12 8.33
C GLU A 386 -0.29 -22.78 8.90
N LEU A 387 -0.48 -21.75 8.07
CA LEU A 387 -0.91 -20.44 8.58
C LEU A 387 -2.33 -20.48 9.15
N GLN A 388 -3.26 -21.17 8.49
CA GLN A 388 -4.61 -21.38 9.02
C GLN A 388 -4.56 -22.07 10.40
N ASN A 389 -3.81 -23.16 10.50
CA ASN A 389 -3.67 -23.90 11.76
C ASN A 389 -3.05 -23.05 12.87
N ARG A 390 -2.10 -22.16 12.55
CA ARG A 390 -1.49 -21.23 13.51
C ARG A 390 -2.50 -20.22 14.02
N ILE A 391 -3.23 -19.55 13.13
CA ILE A 391 -4.24 -18.54 13.50
C ILE A 391 -5.33 -19.18 14.38
N LEU A 392 -5.90 -20.29 13.96
CA LEU A 392 -6.93 -21.00 14.75
C LEU A 392 -6.41 -21.60 16.07
N ASN A 393 -5.10 -21.88 16.17
CA ASN A 393 -4.47 -22.31 17.42
C ASN A 393 -4.32 -21.14 18.40
N MET A 394 -3.89 -19.98 17.92
CA MET A 394 -3.65 -18.82 18.78
C MET A 394 -4.94 -18.20 19.31
N GLU A 395 -6.05 -18.27 18.56
CA GLU A 395 -7.38 -17.81 19.02
C GLU A 395 -7.94 -18.62 20.20
N MET A 396 -7.34 -19.76 20.55
CA MET A 396 -7.70 -20.47 21.78
C MET A 396 -7.20 -19.77 23.05
N TYR A 397 -6.42 -18.70 22.92
CA TYR A 397 -5.79 -18.00 24.05
C TYR A 397 -6.23 -16.54 24.09
N ASP A 398 -7.10 -16.19 25.05
CA ASP A 398 -7.64 -14.83 25.27
C ASP A 398 -6.58 -13.74 25.51
N ARG A 399 -5.33 -14.14 25.79
CA ARG A 399 -4.21 -13.21 26.00
C ARG A 399 -3.49 -12.83 24.72
N ILE A 400 -3.73 -13.54 23.61
CA ILE A 400 -3.05 -13.28 22.34
C ILE A 400 -3.95 -12.38 21.50
N ASP A 401 -3.56 -11.12 21.41
CA ASP A 401 -4.37 -10.01 20.87
C ASP A 401 -4.02 -9.70 19.40
N GLY A 402 -3.38 -10.63 18.68
CA GLY A 402 -3.11 -10.48 17.25
C GLY A 402 -1.74 -10.97 16.76
N SER A 403 -1.40 -10.59 15.54
CA SER A 403 -0.32 -11.17 14.73
C SER A 403 0.49 -10.12 13.98
N ALA A 404 1.79 -10.39 13.78
CA ALA A 404 2.61 -9.67 12.81
C ALA A 404 3.42 -10.59 11.89
N PHE A 405 3.67 -10.16 10.66
CA PHE A 405 4.36 -10.96 9.65
C PHE A 405 5.73 -10.40 9.28
N TYR A 406 6.77 -11.23 9.46
CA TYR A 406 8.09 -10.98 8.90
C TYR A 406 8.24 -11.76 7.58
N LYS A 407 8.14 -11.10 6.42
CA LYS A 407 8.13 -9.64 6.19
C LYS A 407 7.28 -9.24 4.98
N TYR A 408 7.11 -7.93 4.78
CA TYR A 408 6.25 -7.34 3.74
C TYR A 408 6.48 -7.88 2.32
N SER A 409 7.71 -8.14 1.89
CA SER A 409 7.98 -8.63 0.52
C SER A 409 7.18 -9.86 0.09
N PHE A 410 6.73 -10.69 1.05
CA PHE A 410 5.90 -11.87 0.76
C PHE A 410 4.46 -11.53 0.38
N PHE A 411 3.91 -10.41 0.85
CA PHE A 411 2.58 -9.92 0.48
C PHE A 411 2.55 -9.45 -0.99
N ARG A 412 3.64 -8.84 -1.46
CA ARG A 412 3.80 -8.44 -2.87
C ARG A 412 4.00 -9.62 -3.82
N THR A 413 4.56 -10.73 -3.33
CA THR A 413 5.00 -11.86 -4.17
C THR A 413 4.21 -13.13 -3.90
N VAL A 414 2.99 -13.03 -3.32
CA VAL A 414 2.12 -14.18 -3.00
C VAL A 414 1.91 -15.12 -4.18
N ALA A 415 1.74 -14.57 -5.39
CA ALA A 415 1.50 -15.36 -6.60
C ALA A 415 2.63 -16.37 -6.92
N THR A 416 3.87 -16.07 -6.51
CA THR A 416 5.06 -16.90 -6.74
C THR A 416 5.59 -17.56 -5.46
N ALA A 417 4.92 -17.36 -4.32
CA ALA A 417 5.29 -17.97 -3.05
C ALA A 417 5.01 -19.49 -3.04
N ASN A 418 5.58 -20.19 -2.06
CA ASN A 418 5.26 -21.60 -1.82
C ASN A 418 3.79 -21.75 -1.35
N GLU A 419 3.25 -22.97 -1.47
CA GLU A 419 1.82 -23.24 -1.20
C GLU A 419 1.38 -22.87 0.21
N GLN A 420 2.23 -23.03 1.24
CA GLN A 420 1.90 -22.66 2.62
C GLN A 420 1.61 -21.16 2.74
N ILE A 421 2.47 -20.33 2.12
CA ILE A 421 2.33 -18.88 2.16
C ILE A 421 1.22 -18.42 1.23
N LYS A 422 1.13 -19.00 0.02
CA LYS A 422 0.09 -18.67 -0.94
C LYS A 422 -1.30 -18.92 -0.37
N ARG A 423 -1.58 -20.15 0.12
CA ARG A 423 -2.87 -20.49 0.73
C ARG A 423 -3.14 -19.66 1.97
N GLY A 424 -2.14 -19.49 2.84
CA GLY A 424 -2.27 -18.73 4.07
C GLY A 424 -2.62 -17.27 3.85
N LEU A 425 -1.84 -16.56 3.04
CA LEU A 425 -2.04 -15.12 2.81
C LEU A 425 -3.30 -14.86 1.96
N THR A 426 -3.64 -15.75 1.01
CA THR A 426 -4.93 -15.69 0.30
C THR A 426 -6.10 -15.85 1.27
N LEU A 427 -6.03 -16.80 2.22
CA LEU A 427 -7.08 -16.98 3.23
C LEU A 427 -7.26 -15.74 4.12
N LEU A 428 -6.17 -15.09 4.52
CA LEU A 428 -6.25 -13.85 5.30
C LEU A 428 -6.94 -12.75 4.49
N LYS A 429 -6.50 -12.53 3.25
CA LYS A 429 -7.05 -11.51 2.36
C LYS A 429 -8.53 -11.71 2.02
N GLU A 430 -8.92 -12.94 1.67
CA GLU A 430 -10.24 -13.22 1.11
C GLU A 430 -11.30 -13.57 2.16
N ASP A 431 -10.90 -13.94 3.39
CA ASP A 431 -11.82 -14.39 4.44
C ASP A 431 -11.48 -13.76 5.80
N TYR A 432 -10.43 -14.21 6.49
CA TYR A 432 -10.24 -13.91 7.91
C TYR A 432 -10.08 -12.41 8.18
N TRP A 433 -9.36 -11.70 7.31
CA TRP A 433 -9.07 -10.27 7.43
C TRP A 433 -9.72 -9.44 6.33
N ALA A 434 -10.71 -10.01 5.62
CA ALA A 434 -11.41 -9.33 4.54
C ALA A 434 -12.10 -8.02 4.99
N LYS A 435 -12.50 -7.93 6.27
CA LYS A 435 -12.96 -6.68 6.87
C LYS A 435 -11.82 -5.97 7.62
N LYS A 436 -11.67 -4.68 7.29
CA LYS A 436 -10.85 -3.72 8.03
C LYS A 436 -11.43 -3.53 9.44
N VAL A 437 -10.57 -3.64 10.45
CA VAL A 437 -10.93 -3.48 11.86
C VAL A 437 -9.93 -2.55 12.57
N PRO A 438 -10.34 -1.86 13.64
CA PRO A 438 -9.41 -1.16 14.51
C PRO A 438 -8.35 -2.10 15.11
N GLY A 439 -7.22 -1.51 15.53
CA GLY A 439 -6.20 -2.23 16.27
C GLY A 439 -6.73 -2.77 17.62
N SER A 440 -5.96 -3.68 18.22
CA SER A 440 -6.24 -4.17 19.57
C SER A 440 -6.16 -3.07 20.61
N VAL A 441 -7.01 -3.15 21.63
CA VAL A 441 -7.02 -2.21 22.76
C VAL A 441 -5.65 -2.21 23.44
N VAL A 442 -5.03 -1.03 23.53
CA VAL A 442 -3.76 -0.82 24.22
C VAL A 442 -4.03 -0.85 25.73
N ARG A 443 -3.75 -1.98 26.37
CA ARG A 443 -4.22 -2.30 27.73
C ARG A 443 -3.69 -1.32 28.79
N SER A 444 -2.45 -0.87 28.65
CA SER A 444 -1.81 0.12 29.53
C SER A 444 -2.44 1.51 29.47
N TYR A 445 -2.99 1.90 28.31
CA TYR A 445 -3.59 3.23 28.09
C TYR A 445 -5.12 3.23 28.12
N LYS A 446 -5.76 2.05 28.15
CA LYS A 446 -7.22 1.87 28.04
C LYS A 446 -8.03 2.82 28.93
N ASP A 447 -7.65 2.93 30.21
CA ASP A 447 -8.37 3.74 31.20
C ASP A 447 -7.80 5.16 31.33
N LEU A 448 -6.72 5.48 30.62
CA LEU A 448 -6.04 6.78 30.66
C LEU A 448 -6.50 7.72 29.53
N VAL A 449 -6.95 7.16 28.41
CA VAL A 449 -7.39 7.92 27.24
C VAL A 449 -8.91 8.04 27.23
N PRO A 450 -9.47 9.28 27.21
CA PRO A 450 -10.91 9.46 27.24
C PRO A 450 -11.57 8.89 25.98
N VAL A 451 -12.80 8.42 26.15
CA VAL A 451 -13.68 7.96 25.08
C VAL A 451 -14.71 9.06 24.84
N ARG A 452 -14.96 9.40 23.57
CA ARG A 452 -15.90 10.46 23.17
C ARG A 452 -16.97 9.87 22.26
N ASP A 453 -18.24 10.08 22.58
CA ASP A 453 -19.33 9.65 21.71
C ASP A 453 -19.52 10.65 20.56
N VAL A 454 -19.98 10.16 19.40
CA VAL A 454 -20.33 11.02 18.27
C VAL A 454 -21.58 11.85 18.55
N THR A 455 -21.63 13.06 18.00
CA THR A 455 -22.76 14.00 18.11
C THR A 455 -23.22 14.49 16.75
N ASN A 456 -24.42 15.09 16.70
CA ASN A 456 -25.02 15.68 15.49
C ASN A 456 -25.04 14.72 14.29
N MET A 457 -25.52 13.49 14.50
CA MET A 457 -25.68 12.53 13.41
C MET A 457 -26.85 12.91 12.50
N LEU A 458 -26.55 13.06 11.21
CA LEU A 458 -27.47 13.47 10.16
C LEU A 458 -27.49 12.41 9.07
N VAL A 459 -28.66 12.16 8.48
CA VAL A 459 -28.83 11.37 7.28
C VAL A 459 -29.32 12.29 6.16
N HIS A 460 -28.54 12.38 5.09
CA HIS A 460 -28.87 13.14 3.89
C HIS A 460 -29.20 12.16 2.76
N LYS A 461 -30.43 12.19 2.24
CA LYS A 461 -30.82 11.33 1.12
C LYS A 461 -30.20 11.85 -0.17
N ILE A 462 -29.25 11.09 -0.74
CA ILE A 462 -28.60 11.45 -2.01
C ILE A 462 -29.56 11.14 -3.16
N ASN A 463 -30.02 9.90 -3.22
CA ASN A 463 -30.96 9.38 -4.22
C ASN A 463 -31.80 8.24 -3.61
N ASP A 464 -32.60 7.55 -4.41
CA ASP A 464 -33.47 6.48 -3.90
C ASP A 464 -32.72 5.28 -3.32
N ASN A 465 -31.45 5.07 -3.69
CA ASN A 465 -30.66 3.91 -3.30
C ASN A 465 -29.55 4.24 -2.28
N GLN A 466 -29.24 5.51 -2.05
CA GLN A 466 -28.09 5.93 -1.23
C GLN A 466 -28.41 7.09 -0.28
N ASN A 467 -27.90 6.95 0.94
CA ASN A 467 -27.88 7.99 1.95
C ASN A 467 -26.45 8.34 2.32
N LEU A 468 -26.17 9.61 2.60
CA LEU A 468 -24.97 10.05 3.29
C LEU A 468 -25.29 10.14 4.78
N ILE A 469 -24.56 9.41 5.61
CA ILE A 469 -24.56 9.62 7.06
C ILE A 469 -23.37 10.51 7.43
N ARG A 470 -23.58 11.54 8.26
CA ARG A 470 -22.54 12.49 8.69
C ARG A 470 -22.70 12.82 10.17
N TRP A 471 -21.58 13.08 10.85
CA TRP A 471 -21.54 13.49 12.26
C TRP A 471 -20.46 14.54 12.50
N ASP A 472 -20.43 15.12 13.70
CA ASP A 472 -19.36 16.04 14.08
C ASP A 472 -18.00 15.34 14.04
N LYS A 473 -17.02 15.99 13.42
CA LYS A 473 -15.63 15.53 13.50
C LYS A 473 -15.15 15.64 14.95
N ILE A 474 -14.59 14.55 15.46
CA ILE A 474 -13.91 14.50 16.74
C ILE A 474 -12.41 14.47 16.46
N ASP A 475 -11.67 15.38 17.08
CA ASP A 475 -10.21 15.38 17.05
C ASP A 475 -9.65 14.35 18.04
N ASP A 476 -8.39 13.93 17.82
CA ASP A 476 -7.66 12.97 18.65
C ASP A 476 -8.27 11.55 18.73
N VAL A 477 -8.94 11.12 17.67
CA VAL A 477 -9.40 9.73 17.47
C VAL A 477 -8.65 9.09 16.29
N ARG A 478 -8.61 7.75 16.25
CA ARG A 478 -8.05 6.97 15.13
C ARG A 478 -9.05 6.81 13.98
N GLY A 479 -10.34 6.93 14.27
CA GLY A 479 -11.40 6.79 13.30
C GLY A 479 -12.74 6.46 13.95
N TYR A 480 -13.64 5.92 13.15
CA TYR A 480 -15.02 5.61 13.50
C TYR A 480 -15.38 4.22 13.00
N VAL A 481 -16.02 3.43 13.86
CA VAL A 481 -16.65 2.18 13.45
C VAL A 481 -18.11 2.45 13.15
N VAL A 482 -18.52 2.21 11.92
CA VAL A 482 -19.92 2.22 11.50
C VAL A 482 -20.44 0.79 11.58
N TYR A 483 -21.55 0.63 12.30
CA TYR A 483 -22.26 -0.64 12.41
C TYR A 483 -23.57 -0.59 11.62
N ARG A 484 -24.02 -1.76 11.17
CA ARG A 484 -25.30 -1.96 10.49
C ARG A 484 -25.98 -3.22 11.03
N THR A 485 -27.27 -3.12 11.35
CA THR A 485 -28.11 -4.27 11.73
C THR A 485 -29.40 -4.27 10.94
N LEU A 486 -30.11 -5.41 10.88
CA LEU A 486 -31.52 -5.39 10.52
C LEU A 486 -32.34 -4.61 11.58
N LYS A 487 -33.48 -4.06 11.18
CA LYS A 487 -34.31 -3.20 12.03
C LYS A 487 -34.80 -3.90 13.30
N ASP A 488 -35.07 -5.19 13.21
CA ASP A 488 -35.56 -6.03 14.31
C ASP A 488 -34.43 -6.75 15.07
N GLU A 489 -33.18 -6.58 14.62
CA GLU A 489 -31.99 -7.16 15.23
C GLU A 489 -31.37 -6.20 16.25
N GLN A 490 -30.78 -6.78 17.30
CA GLN A 490 -30.02 -6.02 18.30
C GLN A 490 -28.56 -5.94 17.86
N LEU A 491 -27.95 -4.77 18.00
CA LEU A 491 -26.53 -4.59 17.73
C LEU A 491 -25.69 -5.40 18.72
N ASP A 492 -24.88 -6.32 18.17
CA ASP A 492 -23.73 -6.94 18.82
C ASP A 492 -22.44 -6.35 18.22
N VAL A 493 -21.68 -5.61 19.02
CA VAL A 493 -20.41 -4.97 18.60
C VAL A 493 -19.26 -5.95 18.42
N ASN A 494 -19.41 -7.19 18.89
CA ASN A 494 -18.43 -8.26 18.70
C ASN A 494 -18.76 -9.15 17.50
N ASN A 495 -19.92 -8.93 16.85
CA ASN A 495 -20.26 -9.63 15.62
C ASN A 495 -19.66 -8.88 14.42
N ILE A 496 -18.72 -9.52 13.72
CA ILE A 496 -18.10 -8.95 12.52
C ILE A 496 -19.10 -8.59 11.44
N ASP A 497 -20.24 -9.28 11.36
CA ASP A 497 -21.27 -9.02 10.35
C ASP A 497 -22.02 -7.71 10.62
N HIS A 498 -22.06 -7.27 11.88
CA HIS A 498 -22.60 -5.97 12.24
C HIS A 498 -21.61 -4.83 12.00
N LEU A 499 -20.30 -5.10 11.95
CA LEU A 499 -19.32 -4.11 11.52
C LEU A 499 -19.51 -3.87 10.02
N TYR A 500 -20.01 -2.69 9.68
CA TYR A 500 -20.21 -2.27 8.30
C TYR A 500 -18.89 -1.77 7.72
N GLU A 501 -18.27 -0.80 8.39
CA GLU A 501 -17.00 -0.21 7.95
C GLU A 501 -16.22 0.44 9.10
N TYR A 502 -14.90 0.46 9.01
CA TYR A 502 -14.01 1.24 9.87
C TYR A 502 -13.32 2.33 9.03
N ILE A 503 -13.60 3.60 9.34
CA ILE A 503 -13.22 4.74 8.51
C ILE A 503 -12.54 5.85 9.31
N GLN A 504 -11.78 6.71 8.62
CA GLN A 504 -11.08 7.85 9.21
C GLN A 504 -11.81 9.18 8.95
N THR A 505 -12.88 9.17 8.17
CA THR A 505 -13.76 10.32 7.88
C THR A 505 -14.96 10.35 8.83
N ASN A 506 -15.57 11.52 9.01
CA ASN A 506 -16.75 11.72 9.86
C ASN A 506 -18.08 11.61 9.10
N GLU A 507 -18.07 10.83 8.02
CA GLU A 507 -19.21 10.61 7.14
C GLU A 507 -18.98 9.38 6.25
N LEU A 508 -20.08 8.78 5.81
CA LEU A 508 -20.09 7.58 4.99
C LEU A 508 -21.33 7.53 4.09
N VAL A 509 -21.17 7.07 2.85
CA VAL A 509 -22.30 6.76 1.98
C VAL A 509 -22.75 5.32 2.25
N VAL A 510 -24.03 5.14 2.53
CA VAL A 510 -24.63 3.84 2.86
C VAL A 510 -25.84 3.56 1.96
N GLU A 511 -26.22 2.29 1.86
CA GLU A 511 -27.44 1.87 1.16
C GLU A 511 -28.68 2.50 1.85
N ASN A 512 -29.53 3.16 1.05
CA ASN A 512 -30.83 3.64 1.49
C ASN A 512 -31.82 2.47 1.51
N ASN A 513 -31.92 1.80 2.65
CA ASN A 513 -32.80 0.66 2.83
C ASN A 513 -33.43 0.70 4.23
N ASP A 514 -34.76 0.89 4.26
CA ASP A 514 -35.56 1.05 5.47
C ASP A 514 -35.52 -0.16 6.42
N ASN A 515 -34.95 -1.29 5.97
CA ASN A 515 -34.75 -2.49 6.77
C ASN A 515 -33.49 -2.44 7.65
N TYR A 516 -32.59 -1.48 7.45
CA TYR A 516 -31.36 -1.36 8.23
C TYR A 516 -31.42 -0.25 9.29
N LYS A 517 -30.65 -0.45 10.36
CA LYS A 517 -30.27 0.58 11.33
C LYS A 517 -28.76 0.74 11.30
N TYR A 518 -28.31 1.98 11.34
CA TYR A 518 -26.89 2.31 11.41
C TYR A 518 -26.52 2.89 12.78
N TYR A 519 -25.32 2.59 13.23
CA TYR A 519 -24.74 3.12 14.46
C TYR A 519 -23.31 3.55 14.22
N VAL A 520 -22.83 4.54 14.97
CA VAL A 520 -21.45 5.02 14.84
C VAL A 520 -20.80 5.06 16.22
N SER A 521 -19.56 4.57 16.30
CA SER A 521 -18.69 4.70 17.48
C SER A 521 -17.37 5.35 17.09
N THR A 522 -16.74 6.06 18.01
CA THR A 522 -15.35 6.51 17.83
C THR A 522 -14.37 5.43 18.27
N VAL A 523 -13.14 5.51 17.75
CA VAL A 523 -11.99 4.73 18.21
C VAL A 523 -10.94 5.70 18.75
N ASN A 524 -10.68 5.72 20.05
CA ASN A 524 -9.67 6.63 20.61
C ASN A 524 -8.22 6.16 20.30
N LYS A 525 -7.22 6.95 20.69
CA LYS A 525 -5.80 6.62 20.43
C LYS A 525 -5.25 5.38 21.17
N ALA A 526 -5.99 4.85 22.16
CA ALA A 526 -5.72 3.56 22.80
C ALA A 526 -6.55 2.40 22.20
N ASN A 527 -7.17 2.62 21.04
CA ASN A 527 -8.07 1.67 20.37
C ASN A 527 -9.33 1.31 21.18
N VAL A 528 -9.76 2.13 22.13
CA VAL A 528 -11.04 1.90 22.85
C VAL A 528 -12.18 2.44 21.99
N ILE A 529 -13.17 1.58 21.72
CA ILE A 529 -14.38 1.91 20.97
C ILE A 529 -15.42 2.53 21.92
N SER A 530 -16.06 3.63 21.49
CA SER A 530 -17.11 4.30 22.25
C SER A 530 -18.44 3.54 22.27
N THR A 531 -19.42 4.08 23.00
CA THR A 531 -20.78 3.53 22.91
C THR A 531 -21.32 3.77 21.49
N PRO A 532 -21.94 2.76 20.83
CA PRO A 532 -22.56 2.96 19.54
C PRO A 532 -23.76 3.90 19.62
N MET A 533 -23.71 4.98 18.85
CA MET A 533 -24.78 5.96 18.75
C MET A 533 -25.63 5.67 17.51
N ALA A 534 -26.93 5.49 17.70
CA ALA A 534 -27.86 5.18 16.61
C ALA A 534 -28.13 6.40 15.72
N VAL A 535 -28.10 6.20 14.40
CA VAL A 535 -28.37 7.24 13.40
C VAL A 535 -29.89 7.46 13.30
N ASN A 536 -30.37 8.61 13.79
CA ASN A 536 -31.81 8.78 14.09
C ASN A 536 -32.50 9.97 13.40
N HIS A 537 -31.75 10.87 12.75
CA HIS A 537 -32.31 12.10 12.17
C HIS A 537 -32.04 12.16 10.67
N VAL A 538 -33.12 12.04 9.89
CA VAL A 538 -33.10 12.24 8.44
C VAL A 538 -33.41 13.70 8.16
N ILE A 539 -32.55 14.33 7.37
CA ILE A 539 -32.75 15.68 6.82
C ILE A 539 -33.33 15.50 5.41
N ASP A 540 -34.42 16.20 5.13
CA ASP A 540 -35.06 16.26 3.80
C ASP A 540 -34.90 17.62 3.11
N GLU A 541 -35.42 17.75 1.88
CA GLU A 541 -35.29 18.98 1.08
C GLU A 541 -35.95 20.21 1.71
N ASP A 542 -36.88 20.02 2.65
CA ASP A 542 -37.59 21.10 3.34
C ASP A 542 -36.84 21.56 4.61
N ASP A 543 -35.85 20.78 5.09
CA ASP A 543 -35.10 21.10 6.30
C ASP A 543 -34.09 22.25 6.10
N PRO A 544 -34.00 23.19 7.06
CA PRO A 544 -32.97 24.23 7.04
C PRO A 544 -31.56 23.63 7.05
N GLY A 545 -30.77 23.95 6.02
CA GLY A 545 -29.38 23.48 5.87
C GLY A 545 -29.21 22.27 4.96
N PHE A 546 -30.29 21.64 4.47
CA PHE A 546 -30.22 20.55 3.49
C PHE A 546 -29.37 20.91 2.27
N LEU A 547 -29.64 22.07 1.67
CA LEU A 547 -28.96 22.50 0.44
C LEU A 547 -27.46 22.68 0.67
N ASP A 548 -27.04 23.21 1.82
CA ASP A 548 -25.62 23.40 2.14
C ASP A 548 -24.91 22.05 2.32
N ILE A 549 -25.55 21.09 3.02
CA ILE A 549 -25.03 19.72 3.14
C ILE A 549 -24.94 19.05 1.77
N HIS A 550 -25.93 19.25 0.91
CA HIS A 550 -25.93 18.69 -0.44
C HIS A 550 -24.81 19.28 -1.31
N LYS A 551 -24.59 20.60 -1.24
CA LYS A 551 -23.48 21.28 -1.92
C LYS A 551 -22.14 20.74 -1.45
N ASP A 552 -21.92 20.64 -0.14
CA ASP A 552 -20.71 20.07 0.46
C ASP A 552 -20.43 18.66 -0.08
N PHE A 553 -21.46 17.81 -0.12
CA PHE A 553 -21.38 16.46 -0.65
C PHE A 553 -20.98 16.46 -2.13
N VAL A 554 -21.70 17.21 -2.96
CA VAL A 554 -21.47 17.25 -4.41
C VAL A 554 -20.10 17.83 -4.77
N ILE A 555 -19.65 18.88 -4.07
CA ILE A 555 -18.29 19.43 -4.23
C ILE A 555 -17.24 18.36 -3.91
N ARG A 556 -17.46 17.55 -2.87
CA ARG A 556 -16.53 16.49 -2.49
C ARG A 556 -16.49 15.36 -3.52
N GLU A 557 -17.64 14.92 -4.01
CA GLU A 557 -17.71 13.91 -5.06
C GLU A 557 -17.06 14.41 -6.36
N LEU A 558 -17.19 15.71 -6.66
CA LEU A 558 -16.51 16.33 -7.80
C LEU A 558 -14.98 16.31 -7.65
N ASN A 559 -14.47 16.64 -6.48
CA ASN A 559 -13.02 16.57 -6.22
C ASN A 559 -12.47 15.14 -6.26
N LYS A 560 -13.32 14.12 -6.03
CA LYS A 560 -12.96 12.70 -6.11
C LYS A 560 -13.19 12.10 -7.51
N TYR A 561 -13.85 12.82 -8.41
CA TYR A 561 -14.29 12.28 -9.68
C TYR A 561 -13.14 11.76 -10.55
N VAL A 562 -11.99 12.44 -10.47
CA VAL A 562 -10.77 12.11 -11.20
C VAL A 562 -9.59 12.12 -10.24
N ASN A 563 -8.78 11.06 -10.30
CA ASN A 563 -7.50 11.03 -9.60
C ASN A 563 -6.49 11.89 -10.35
N LEU A 564 -6.28 13.13 -9.89
CA LEU A 564 -5.40 14.09 -10.56
C LEU A 564 -3.99 13.54 -10.80
N GLU A 565 -3.49 12.66 -9.92
CA GLU A 565 -2.14 12.09 -10.01
C GLU A 565 -1.92 11.17 -11.22
N GLU A 566 -3.01 10.68 -11.84
CA GLU A 566 -2.94 9.89 -13.08
C GLU A 566 -2.69 10.74 -14.33
N TYR A 567 -2.73 12.07 -14.18
CA TYR A 567 -2.62 13.02 -15.29
C TYR A 567 -1.34 13.86 -15.19
N SER A 568 -0.85 14.34 -16.34
CA SER A 568 0.25 15.31 -16.39
C SER A 568 -0.13 16.61 -15.67
N ALA A 569 0.85 17.35 -15.14
CA ALA A 569 0.62 18.60 -14.42
C ALA A 569 -0.21 19.62 -15.23
N GLU A 570 -0.07 19.61 -16.55
CA GLU A 570 -0.84 20.46 -17.46
C GLU A 570 -2.31 20.05 -17.52
N ASN A 571 -2.60 18.74 -17.56
CA ASN A 571 -3.97 18.24 -17.51
C ASN A 571 -4.60 18.44 -16.13
N GLN A 572 -3.83 18.26 -15.06
CA GLN A 572 -4.25 18.58 -13.70
C GLN A 572 -4.74 20.03 -13.61
N ALA A 573 -3.95 20.99 -14.10
CA ALA A 573 -4.32 22.41 -14.06
C ALA A 573 -5.62 22.72 -14.84
N VAL A 574 -5.88 22.01 -15.95
CA VAL A 574 -7.14 22.16 -16.70
C VAL A 574 -8.32 21.58 -15.93
N ILE A 575 -8.18 20.36 -15.39
CA ILE A 575 -9.21 19.69 -14.58
C ILE A 575 -9.52 20.51 -13.34
N GLU A 576 -8.51 20.97 -12.61
CA GLU A 576 -8.66 21.85 -11.45
C GLU A 576 -9.39 23.14 -11.80
N GLY A 577 -9.13 23.73 -12.98
CA GLY A 577 -9.86 24.89 -13.47
C GLY A 577 -11.35 24.61 -13.72
N ILE A 578 -11.67 23.46 -14.29
CA ILE A 578 -13.07 23.00 -14.49
C ILE A 578 -13.75 22.81 -13.12
N ILE A 579 -13.09 22.09 -12.21
CA ILE A 579 -13.58 21.84 -10.86
C ILE A 579 -13.81 23.16 -10.11
N ALA A 580 -12.88 24.10 -10.14
CA ALA A 580 -13.02 25.39 -9.46
C ALA A 580 -14.20 26.22 -9.98
N ASN A 581 -14.43 26.21 -11.30
CA ASN A 581 -15.59 26.86 -11.90
C ASN A 581 -16.91 26.20 -11.48
N ALA A 582 -16.95 24.86 -11.50
CA ALA A 582 -18.10 24.09 -11.07
C ALA A 582 -18.41 24.29 -9.57
N ILE A 583 -17.39 24.30 -8.70
CA ILE A 583 -17.55 24.63 -7.27
C ILE A 583 -18.18 26.02 -7.09
N THR A 584 -17.75 27.00 -7.88
CA THR A 584 -18.34 28.34 -7.85
C THR A 584 -19.82 28.32 -8.27
N ALA A 585 -20.15 27.58 -9.31
CA ALA A 585 -21.54 27.42 -9.78
C ALA A 585 -22.41 26.68 -8.74
N ILE A 586 -21.92 25.57 -8.18
CA ILE A 586 -22.56 24.79 -7.11
C ILE A 586 -22.84 25.67 -5.89
N ASN A 587 -21.88 26.48 -5.45
CA ASN A 587 -22.07 27.39 -4.31
C ASN A 587 -23.19 28.42 -4.56
N ASN A 588 -23.33 28.89 -5.81
CA ASN A 588 -24.36 29.84 -6.21
C ASN A 588 -25.73 29.21 -6.49
N ALA A 589 -25.80 27.88 -6.66
CA ALA A 589 -27.05 27.18 -6.90
C ALA A 589 -28.04 27.37 -5.74
N THR A 590 -29.31 27.49 -6.07
CA THR A 590 -30.41 27.78 -5.14
C THR A 590 -31.32 26.58 -4.91
N SER A 591 -31.10 25.48 -5.63
CA SER A 591 -31.85 24.24 -5.50
C SER A 591 -30.95 23.02 -5.67
N LYS A 592 -31.42 21.86 -5.19
CA LYS A 592 -30.78 20.56 -5.38
C LYS A 592 -30.58 20.22 -6.86
N ASP A 593 -31.58 20.48 -7.68
CA ASP A 593 -31.54 20.18 -9.12
C ASP A 593 -30.46 21.00 -9.84
N GLU A 594 -30.31 22.28 -9.47
CA GLU A 594 -29.22 23.13 -9.98
C GLU A 594 -27.85 22.60 -9.57
N VAL A 595 -27.68 22.21 -8.30
CA VAL A 595 -26.42 21.62 -7.80
C VAL A 595 -26.05 20.36 -8.59
N ASN A 596 -27.00 19.44 -8.78
CA ASN A 596 -26.78 18.20 -9.52
C ASN A 596 -26.49 18.44 -11.02
N LEU A 597 -27.15 19.44 -11.63
CA LEU A 597 -26.89 19.82 -13.00
C LEU A 597 -25.46 20.35 -13.19
N GLU A 598 -24.99 21.22 -12.30
CA GLU A 598 -23.62 21.74 -12.35
C GLU A 598 -22.58 20.61 -12.17
N PHE A 599 -22.87 19.64 -11.33
CA PHE A 599 -22.03 18.46 -11.15
C PHE A 599 -21.92 17.60 -12.42
N GLU A 600 -23.06 17.23 -13.03
CA GLU A 600 -23.06 16.42 -14.25
C GLU A 600 -22.44 17.18 -15.44
N ASN A 601 -22.65 18.50 -15.54
CA ASN A 601 -21.99 19.34 -16.53
C ASN A 601 -20.46 19.32 -16.35
N ALA A 602 -19.97 19.41 -15.11
CA ALA A 602 -18.55 19.38 -14.81
C ALA A 602 -17.93 18.02 -15.18
N LYS A 603 -18.58 16.91 -14.82
CA LYS A 603 -18.13 15.56 -15.19
C LYS A 603 -18.07 15.36 -16.69
N ALA A 604 -19.14 15.73 -17.40
CA ALA A 604 -19.19 15.63 -18.86
C ALA A 604 -18.08 16.47 -19.53
N LEU A 605 -17.76 17.64 -18.97
CA LEU A 605 -16.69 18.49 -19.48
C LEU A 605 -15.30 17.89 -19.23
N ILE A 606 -15.07 17.34 -18.03
CA ILE A 606 -13.82 16.62 -17.70
C ILE A 606 -13.63 15.44 -18.66
N ASP A 607 -14.64 14.59 -18.83
CA ASP A 607 -14.57 13.41 -19.71
C ASP A 607 -14.31 13.79 -21.16
N ALA A 608 -15.02 14.81 -21.67
CA ALA A 608 -14.87 15.28 -23.04
C ALA A 608 -13.45 15.79 -23.31
N VAL A 609 -12.89 16.58 -22.39
CA VAL A 609 -11.52 17.09 -22.51
C VAL A 609 -10.51 15.93 -22.52
N LEU A 610 -10.68 14.95 -21.63
CA LEU A 610 -9.78 13.80 -21.54
C LEU A 610 -9.84 12.91 -22.78
N THR A 611 -11.04 12.62 -23.28
CA THR A 611 -11.22 11.80 -24.50
C THR A 611 -10.60 12.49 -25.71
N ILE A 612 -10.89 13.76 -25.94
CA ILE A 612 -10.39 14.51 -27.11
C ILE A 612 -8.86 14.60 -27.09
N LYS A 613 -8.25 14.87 -25.93
CA LYS A 613 -6.79 14.88 -25.80
C LYS A 613 -6.18 13.50 -26.05
N GLY A 614 -6.81 12.43 -25.57
CA GLY A 614 -6.38 11.06 -25.82
C GLY A 614 -6.44 10.68 -27.31
N GLU A 615 -7.55 10.99 -27.98
CA GLU A 615 -7.75 10.74 -29.41
C GLU A 615 -6.75 11.54 -30.26
N ALA A 616 -6.56 12.83 -29.97
CA ALA A 616 -5.61 13.68 -30.68
C ALA A 616 -4.16 13.16 -30.56
N LYS A 617 -3.75 12.70 -29.36
CA LYS A 617 -2.43 12.09 -29.16
C LYS A 617 -2.26 10.78 -29.94
N ALA A 618 -3.30 9.95 -30.00
CA ALA A 618 -3.27 8.73 -30.81
C ALA A 618 -3.22 9.05 -32.30
N GLU A 619 -3.95 10.07 -32.75
CA GLU A 619 -3.98 10.53 -34.13
C GLU A 619 -2.60 10.98 -34.61
N ILE A 620 -1.90 11.84 -33.85
CA ILE A 620 -0.57 12.32 -34.25
C ILE A 620 0.48 11.19 -34.31
N VAL A 621 0.38 10.21 -33.41
CA VAL A 621 1.28 9.03 -33.43
C VAL A 621 1.00 8.16 -34.65
N ASN A 622 -0.27 7.96 -34.99
CA ASN A 622 -0.68 7.13 -36.12
C ASN A 622 -0.51 7.83 -37.49
N TYR A 623 -0.38 9.15 -37.50
CA TYR A 623 -0.17 9.92 -38.73
C TYR A 623 1.20 9.66 -39.37
N VAL A 624 2.23 9.38 -38.55
CA VAL A 624 3.60 9.17 -39.02
C VAL A 624 3.88 7.68 -39.26
N ASN A 625 4.17 7.32 -40.52
CA ASN A 625 4.73 6.01 -40.83
C ASN A 625 6.27 6.08 -40.86
N PHE A 626 6.90 5.79 -39.72
CA PHE A 626 8.35 5.92 -39.53
C PHE A 626 9.18 5.10 -40.54
N ASP A 627 8.66 3.99 -41.07
CA ASP A 627 9.37 3.16 -42.06
C ASP A 627 9.65 3.90 -43.37
N LEU A 628 9.00 5.04 -43.61
CA LEU A 628 9.17 5.87 -44.79
C LEU A 628 10.21 6.99 -44.62
N TYR A 629 10.93 7.05 -43.50
CA TYR A 629 11.84 8.15 -43.18
C TYR A 629 13.26 7.65 -42.84
N SER A 630 14.26 8.51 -43.04
CA SER A 630 15.64 8.22 -42.66
C SER A 630 15.80 8.23 -41.13
N GLU A 631 16.85 7.62 -40.58
CA GLU A 631 17.06 7.63 -39.12
C GLU A 631 17.18 9.06 -38.55
N GLU A 632 17.76 10.01 -39.30
CA GLU A 632 17.85 11.42 -38.90
C GLU A 632 16.47 12.10 -38.88
N ASP A 633 15.62 11.82 -39.87
CA ASP A 633 14.26 12.36 -39.93
C ASP A 633 13.34 11.72 -38.87
N LYS A 634 13.57 10.45 -38.51
CA LYS A 634 12.84 9.77 -37.43
C LYS A 634 13.05 10.48 -36.09
N GLU A 635 14.30 10.77 -35.73
CA GLU A 635 14.62 11.50 -34.49
C GLU A 635 13.92 12.87 -34.45
N TYR A 636 13.89 13.58 -35.59
CA TYR A 636 13.18 14.86 -35.69
C TYR A 636 11.66 14.70 -35.54
N LEU A 637 11.04 13.72 -36.22
CA LEU A 637 9.60 13.44 -36.15
C LEU A 637 9.18 13.01 -34.73
N GLU A 638 9.98 12.18 -34.05
CA GLU A 638 9.78 11.83 -32.64
C GLU A 638 9.79 13.09 -31.75
N SER A 639 10.73 14.01 -31.97
CA SER A 639 10.81 15.27 -31.20
C SER A 639 9.56 16.16 -31.39
N ILE A 640 9.00 16.21 -32.60
CA ILE A 640 7.80 16.98 -32.90
C ILE A 640 6.55 16.31 -32.31
N ILE A 641 6.48 14.96 -32.34
CA ILE A 641 5.40 14.21 -31.68
C ILE A 641 5.39 14.52 -30.19
N ASP A 642 6.54 14.44 -29.51
CA ASP A 642 6.61 14.71 -28.08
C ASP A 642 6.29 16.17 -27.75
N PHE A 643 6.80 17.12 -28.54
CA PHE A 643 6.41 18.53 -28.42
C PHE A 643 4.90 18.73 -28.57
N THR A 644 4.27 18.05 -29.53
CA THR A 644 2.84 18.18 -29.81
C THR A 644 2.00 17.53 -28.72
N LYS A 645 2.37 16.34 -28.22
CA LYS A 645 1.73 15.70 -27.06
C LYS A 645 1.70 16.65 -25.86
N ASN A 646 2.83 17.27 -25.54
CA ASN A 646 2.94 18.25 -24.46
C ASN A 646 2.12 19.53 -24.73
N SER A 647 1.95 19.91 -25.99
CA SER A 647 1.12 21.06 -26.36
C SER A 647 -0.38 20.73 -26.27
N ILE A 648 -0.78 19.53 -26.67
CA ILE A 648 -2.15 19.01 -26.50
C ILE A 648 -2.50 18.95 -25.00
N ASP A 649 -1.57 18.53 -24.15
CA ASP A 649 -1.79 18.55 -22.70
C ASP A 649 -2.04 19.95 -22.14
N ARG A 650 -1.37 20.96 -22.71
CA ARG A 650 -1.54 22.38 -22.32
C ARG A 650 -2.78 23.05 -22.91
N ALA A 651 -3.40 22.46 -23.94
CA ALA A 651 -4.56 23.03 -24.59
C ALA A 651 -5.73 23.13 -23.59
N ARG A 652 -6.40 24.29 -23.60
CA ARG A 652 -7.51 24.64 -22.72
C ARG A 652 -8.85 24.48 -23.39
N THR A 653 -8.89 24.46 -24.72
CA THR A 653 -10.12 24.27 -25.49
C THR A 653 -9.98 23.16 -26.53
N ILE A 654 -11.12 22.65 -26.98
CA ILE A 654 -11.19 21.64 -28.04
C ILE A 654 -10.60 22.21 -29.34
N GLU A 655 -10.89 23.47 -29.65
CA GLU A 655 -10.37 24.13 -30.86
C GLU A 655 -8.84 24.27 -30.84
N GLU A 656 -8.24 24.46 -29.67
CA GLU A 656 -6.78 24.48 -29.53
C GLU A 656 -6.18 23.09 -29.80
N VAL A 657 -6.82 22.02 -29.33
CA VAL A 657 -6.37 20.63 -29.61
C VAL A 657 -6.44 20.34 -31.10
N GLU A 658 -7.56 20.63 -31.75
CA GLU A 658 -7.74 20.42 -33.20
C GLU A 658 -6.70 21.21 -34.01
N MET A 659 -6.47 22.48 -33.65
CA MET A 659 -5.47 23.32 -34.30
C MET A 659 -4.04 22.76 -34.14
N LEU A 660 -3.70 22.19 -32.98
CA LEU A 660 -2.39 21.58 -32.74
C LEU A 660 -2.18 20.32 -33.59
N VAL A 661 -3.22 19.51 -33.77
CA VAL A 661 -3.18 18.34 -34.66
C VAL A 661 -2.95 18.79 -36.12
N ASP A 662 -3.65 19.84 -36.57
CA ASP A 662 -3.47 20.37 -37.92
C ASP A 662 -2.07 20.96 -38.14
N ILE A 663 -1.54 21.70 -37.17
CA ILE A 663 -0.16 22.22 -37.21
C ILE A 663 0.84 21.07 -37.29
N PHE A 664 0.64 20.03 -36.48
CA PHE A 664 1.48 18.84 -36.46
C PHE A 664 1.51 18.15 -37.83
N LYS A 665 0.34 17.91 -38.43
CA LYS A 665 0.24 17.31 -39.78
C LYS A 665 1.00 18.14 -40.80
N GLY A 666 0.86 19.46 -40.74
CA GLY A 666 1.63 20.38 -41.59
C GLY A 666 3.15 20.23 -41.44
N TRP A 667 3.66 20.09 -40.22
CA TRP A 667 5.09 19.85 -39.99
C TRP A 667 5.57 18.50 -40.53
N VAL A 668 4.77 17.44 -40.36
CA VAL A 668 5.11 16.10 -40.89
C VAL A 668 5.12 16.11 -42.42
N ASP A 669 4.14 16.77 -43.05
CA ASP A 669 4.01 16.85 -44.51
C ASP A 669 5.18 17.63 -45.18
N GLU A 670 5.90 18.47 -44.42
CA GLU A 670 7.11 19.15 -44.88
C GLU A 670 8.37 18.25 -44.87
N VAL A 671 8.33 17.12 -44.17
CA VAL A 671 9.44 16.15 -44.12
C VAL A 671 9.30 15.17 -45.29
N ALA A 672 10.27 15.17 -46.21
CA ALA A 672 10.23 14.33 -47.39
C ALA A 672 10.57 12.86 -47.05
N PRO A 673 9.71 11.89 -47.37
CA PRO A 673 10.02 10.47 -47.19
C PRO A 673 11.22 10.00 -48.04
N ILE A 674 11.90 8.93 -47.59
CA ILE A 674 12.87 8.21 -48.43
C ILE A 674 12.15 7.63 -49.66
N TYR A 675 12.84 7.65 -50.80
CA TYR A 675 12.31 7.25 -52.12
C TYR A 675 11.20 8.15 -52.70
N SER A 676 11.06 9.38 -52.23
CA SER A 676 10.04 10.33 -52.71
C SER A 676 10.14 10.59 -54.23
N GLU A 677 11.36 10.73 -54.78
CA GLU A 677 11.58 10.90 -56.21
C GLU A 677 11.16 9.65 -57.01
N GLU A 678 11.52 8.46 -56.54
CA GLU A 678 11.18 7.19 -57.18
C GLU A 678 9.68 6.91 -57.13
N ARG A 679 9.00 7.23 -56.01
CA ARG A 679 7.54 7.15 -55.90
C ARG A 679 6.90 8.09 -56.92
N GLN A 680 7.33 9.35 -57.00
CA GLN A 680 6.76 10.30 -57.94
C GLN A 680 7.00 9.90 -59.39
N ALA A 681 8.19 9.39 -59.71
CA ALA A 681 8.51 8.86 -61.03
C ALA A 681 7.61 7.66 -61.40
N ALA A 682 7.40 6.72 -60.46
CA ALA A 682 6.52 5.57 -60.63
C ALA A 682 5.05 5.96 -60.85
N LYS A 683 4.53 6.94 -60.10
CA LYS A 683 3.16 7.48 -60.30
C LYS A 683 3.01 8.13 -61.67
N ASN A 684 3.97 8.98 -62.05
CA ASN A 684 4.00 9.60 -63.38
C ASN A 684 4.09 8.55 -64.50
N GLU A 685 4.82 7.46 -64.26
CA GLU A 685 4.92 6.34 -65.20
C GLU A 685 3.57 5.65 -65.40
N LEU A 686 2.79 5.44 -64.33
CA LEU A 686 1.44 4.87 -64.41
C LEU A 686 0.46 5.81 -65.14
N ASP A 687 0.49 7.10 -64.82
CA ASP A 687 -0.37 8.11 -65.47
C ASP A 687 -0.15 8.18 -66.98
N ASN A 688 1.09 8.00 -67.42
CA ASN A 688 1.47 8.04 -68.83
C ASN A 688 1.45 6.66 -69.51
N TYR A 689 1.14 5.58 -68.78
CA TYR A 689 1.27 4.22 -69.30
C TYR A 689 0.26 3.90 -70.40
N VAL A 690 -0.94 4.48 -70.32
CA VAL A 690 -2.07 4.11 -71.16
C VAL A 690 -2.80 5.34 -71.69
N ASN A 691 -3.10 5.34 -73.00
CA ASN A 691 -3.96 6.34 -73.61
C ASN A 691 -5.42 5.89 -73.49
N LEU A 692 -6.16 6.51 -72.58
CA LEU A 692 -7.56 6.18 -72.24
C LEU A 692 -8.50 6.22 -73.45
N ASN A 693 -8.21 7.04 -74.47
CA ASN A 693 -9.02 7.14 -75.70
C ASN A 693 -9.09 5.83 -76.51
N ASN A 694 -8.26 4.84 -76.20
CA ASN A 694 -8.28 3.52 -76.83
C ASN A 694 -9.30 2.54 -76.21
N TYR A 695 -10.05 2.97 -75.18
CA TYR A 695 -10.96 2.16 -74.37
C TYR A 695 -12.36 2.78 -74.31
N SER A 696 -13.39 1.95 -74.11
CA SER A 696 -14.75 2.44 -73.81
C SER A 696 -14.79 3.16 -72.47
N GLU A 697 -15.76 4.06 -72.26
CA GLU A 697 -15.91 4.82 -71.01
C GLU A 697 -15.89 3.91 -69.76
N GLU A 698 -16.64 2.81 -69.76
CA GLU A 698 -16.65 1.83 -68.64
C GLU A 698 -15.26 1.22 -68.36
N ASN A 699 -14.43 1.05 -69.39
CA ASN A 699 -13.08 0.51 -69.25
C ASN A 699 -12.06 1.61 -68.87
N GLN A 700 -12.34 2.88 -69.15
CA GLN A 700 -11.53 4.00 -68.68
C GLN A 700 -11.65 4.16 -67.16
N ASP A 701 -12.87 4.08 -66.62
CA ASP A 701 -13.10 4.16 -65.17
C ASP A 701 -12.37 3.04 -64.42
N LYS A 702 -12.43 1.80 -64.91
CA LYS A 702 -11.68 0.66 -64.34
C LYS A 702 -10.16 0.86 -64.39
N ILE A 703 -9.64 1.48 -65.45
CA ILE A 703 -8.21 1.77 -65.55
C ILE A 703 -7.79 2.86 -64.58
N ILE A 704 -8.61 3.90 -64.41
CA ILE A 704 -8.38 4.97 -63.44
C ILE A 704 -8.37 4.39 -62.02
N GLU A 705 -9.33 3.52 -61.68
CA GLU A 705 -9.38 2.84 -60.38
C GLU A 705 -8.09 2.01 -60.12
N ILE A 706 -7.63 1.22 -61.10
CA ILE A 706 -6.36 0.48 -60.99
C ILE A 706 -5.16 1.41 -60.78
N ILE A 707 -5.11 2.56 -61.47
CA ILE A 707 -4.02 3.54 -61.33
C ILE A 707 -4.06 4.18 -59.95
N ASP A 708 -5.24 4.59 -59.46
CA ASP A 708 -5.40 5.24 -58.18
C ASP A 708 -5.09 4.28 -57.01
N GLU A 709 -5.53 3.02 -57.09
CA GLU A 709 -5.15 1.98 -56.13
C GLU A 709 -3.63 1.75 -56.13
N ALA A 710 -3.02 1.64 -57.30
CA ALA A 710 -1.58 1.44 -57.42
C ALA A 710 -0.77 2.63 -56.89
N LYS A 711 -1.22 3.86 -57.12
CA LYS A 711 -0.62 5.07 -56.55
C LYS A 711 -0.68 5.05 -55.02
N ALA A 712 -1.81 4.63 -54.44
CA ALA A 712 -1.95 4.50 -53.00
C ALA A 712 -1.07 3.37 -52.41
N GLU A 713 -0.86 2.27 -53.14
CA GLU A 713 0.11 1.23 -52.75
C GLU A 713 1.56 1.73 -52.86
N ILE A 714 1.90 2.52 -53.89
CA ILE A 714 3.24 3.12 -54.08
C ILE A 714 3.60 4.05 -52.92
N ASP A 715 2.65 4.84 -52.43
CA ASP A 715 2.84 5.73 -51.27
C ASP A 715 3.24 5.00 -50.00
N LYS A 716 2.84 3.74 -49.86
CA LYS A 716 3.12 2.89 -48.69
C LYS A 716 4.33 1.97 -48.89
N ALA A 717 4.95 1.99 -50.07
CA ALA A 717 6.02 1.06 -50.39
C ALA A 717 7.32 1.42 -49.66
N MET A 718 7.88 0.44 -48.95
CA MET A 718 9.09 0.60 -48.12
C MET A 718 10.41 0.38 -48.89
N SER A 719 10.35 0.10 -50.19
CA SER A 719 11.54 -0.05 -51.03
C SER A 719 11.24 0.24 -52.51
N VAL A 720 12.28 0.65 -53.25
CA VAL A 720 12.21 0.84 -54.71
C VAL A 720 11.78 -0.45 -55.42
N ASP A 721 12.23 -1.61 -54.95
CA ASP A 721 11.81 -2.91 -55.50
C ASP A 721 10.30 -3.13 -55.36
N LYS A 722 9.71 -2.74 -54.22
CA LYS A 722 8.27 -2.86 -54.00
C LYS A 722 7.48 -1.86 -54.85
N ILE A 723 7.96 -0.62 -54.98
CA ILE A 723 7.41 0.39 -55.89
C ILE A 723 7.35 -0.18 -57.32
N ASN A 724 8.47 -0.75 -57.78
CA ASN A 724 8.58 -1.36 -59.11
C ASN A 724 7.65 -2.56 -59.30
N GLU A 725 7.47 -3.39 -58.26
CA GLU A 725 6.54 -4.52 -58.27
C GLU A 725 5.08 -4.05 -58.43
N ILE A 726 4.69 -3.00 -57.70
CA ILE A 726 3.35 -2.41 -57.77
C ILE A 726 3.09 -1.83 -59.16
N VAL A 727 4.02 -1.03 -59.69
CA VAL A 727 3.92 -0.48 -61.05
C VAL A 727 3.77 -1.61 -62.07
N LYS A 728 4.58 -2.67 -61.95
CA LYS A 728 4.52 -3.84 -62.85
C LYS A 728 3.18 -4.55 -62.77
N LYS A 729 2.63 -4.75 -61.57
CA LYS A 729 1.32 -5.38 -61.34
C LYS A 729 0.21 -4.52 -61.96
N ALA A 730 0.17 -3.23 -61.64
CA ALA A 730 -0.82 -2.29 -62.17
C ALA A 730 -0.83 -2.26 -63.70
N LYS A 731 0.35 -2.20 -64.33
CA LYS A 731 0.48 -2.30 -65.79
C LYS A 731 -0.06 -3.60 -66.36
N ALA A 732 0.21 -4.73 -65.70
CA ALA A 732 -0.30 -6.03 -66.12
C ALA A 732 -1.83 -6.10 -66.02
N ASP A 733 -2.41 -5.49 -64.98
CA ASP A 733 -3.85 -5.44 -64.78
C ASP A 733 -4.53 -4.50 -65.80
N ILE A 734 -3.95 -3.32 -66.07
CA ILE A 734 -4.38 -2.42 -67.15
C ILE A 734 -4.38 -3.14 -68.51
N ASN A 735 -3.36 -3.95 -68.80
CA ASN A 735 -3.26 -4.68 -70.07
C ASN A 735 -4.32 -5.78 -70.25
N LYS A 736 -4.99 -6.22 -69.17
CA LYS A 736 -6.12 -7.17 -69.26
C LYS A 736 -7.42 -6.50 -69.67
N VAL A 737 -7.49 -5.16 -69.61
CA VAL A 737 -8.68 -4.40 -69.98
C VAL A 737 -8.82 -4.37 -71.52
N PRO A 738 -9.98 -4.71 -72.12
CA PRO A 738 -10.15 -4.75 -73.57
C PRO A 738 -10.13 -3.37 -74.26
N LYS A 739 -9.37 -3.24 -75.36
CA LYS A 739 -9.31 -2.05 -76.24
C LYS A 739 -10.39 -2.06 -77.32
N LEU A 740 -10.67 -0.89 -77.90
CA LEU A 740 -11.50 -0.74 -79.10
C LEU A 740 -10.84 -1.42 -80.32
N ASN A 741 -11.54 -2.32 -81.01
CA ASN A 741 -11.06 -2.94 -82.26
C ASN A 741 -11.16 -1.93 -83.42
N ASN A 742 -10.04 -1.55 -84.03
CA ASN A 742 -10.01 -0.68 -85.22
C ASN A 742 -9.99 -1.49 -86.53
N GLY A 743 -11.09 -1.45 -87.30
CA GLY A 743 -11.07 -1.72 -88.75
C GLY A 743 -12.38 -2.24 -89.35
N GLY A 744 -13.17 -1.36 -90.01
CA GLY A 744 -14.14 -1.80 -91.03
C GLY A 744 -15.43 -0.97 -91.24
N SER A 745 -15.33 0.08 -92.06
CA SER A 745 -16.32 0.57 -93.04
C SER A 745 -17.75 1.03 -92.67
N ASN A 746 -18.04 2.24 -93.18
CA ASN A 746 -19.28 2.74 -93.81
C ASN A 746 -20.49 3.20 -92.96
N CYS A 747 -20.63 4.53 -92.95
CA CYS A 747 -21.85 5.33 -93.14
C CYS A 747 -23.14 4.56 -93.55
N GLN A 748 -24.26 4.75 -92.84
CA GLN A 748 -25.27 5.81 -93.09
C GLN A 748 -26.57 5.54 -92.29
N SER A 749 -27.08 6.61 -91.66
CA SER A 749 -28.49 7.01 -91.43
C SER A 749 -29.65 5.99 -91.34
N GLY A 750 -30.52 6.20 -90.33
CA GLY A 750 -31.91 5.74 -90.31
C GLY A 750 -32.43 5.43 -88.90
N VAL A 751 -32.79 6.43 -88.09
CA VAL A 751 -34.18 6.80 -87.71
C VAL A 751 -35.11 5.61 -87.40
N VAL A 752 -35.75 5.65 -86.21
CA VAL A 752 -37.21 5.50 -85.96
C VAL A 752 -37.57 4.59 -84.74
N LEU A 753 -38.29 5.23 -83.79
CA LEU A 753 -39.35 4.77 -82.85
C LEU A 753 -39.06 4.09 -81.48
N ILE A 754 -39.14 4.96 -80.46
CA ILE A 754 -39.92 4.90 -79.19
C ILE A 754 -41.30 4.22 -79.42
N PRO A 755 -41.89 3.37 -78.52
CA PRO A 755 -42.33 3.82 -77.19
C PRO A 755 -42.33 2.84 -75.98
N SER A 756 -42.07 3.47 -74.82
CA SER A 756 -42.81 3.46 -73.55
C SER A 756 -43.10 2.14 -72.82
N PHE A 757 -42.73 2.06 -71.53
CA PHE A 757 -43.66 2.06 -70.38
C PHE A 757 -42.90 1.95 -69.03
N ILE A 758 -43.22 2.85 -68.07
CA ILE A 758 -43.20 2.71 -66.58
C ILE A 758 -41.85 2.38 -65.90
N GLY A 759 -41.43 2.96 -64.77
CA GLY A 759 -42.07 3.76 -63.73
C GLY A 759 -41.05 4.16 -62.66
N ALA A 760 -41.47 5.10 -61.81
CA ALA A 760 -40.66 5.92 -60.91
C ALA A 760 -40.04 5.21 -59.69
N LEU A 761 -38.91 5.77 -59.22
CA LEU A 761 -38.71 6.23 -57.83
C LEU A 761 -37.40 7.05 -57.72
N GLY A 762 -37.54 8.37 -57.51
CA GLY A 762 -36.49 9.23 -56.91
C GLY A 762 -36.49 9.08 -55.39
N VAL A 763 -35.65 9.72 -54.58
CA VAL A 763 -35.01 11.05 -54.63
C VAL A 763 -33.87 11.00 -53.59
N LEU A 764 -32.62 11.27 -53.97
CA LEU A 764 -31.84 12.52 -53.81
C LEU A 764 -31.68 13.05 -52.35
N TYR A 765 -30.42 13.15 -51.93
CA TYR A 765 -29.94 13.81 -50.71
C TYR A 765 -29.18 15.08 -51.09
N ILE A 766 -29.63 16.26 -50.66
CA ILE A 766 -28.85 17.51 -50.62
C ILE A 766 -29.36 18.29 -49.40
N ILE A 767 -28.46 18.85 -48.60
CA ILE A 767 -28.49 20.25 -48.13
C ILE A 767 -27.12 20.63 -47.56
N THR A 768 -26.59 21.73 -48.09
CA THR A 768 -25.46 22.51 -47.57
C THR A 768 -25.97 23.80 -46.89
N ARG A 769 -25.29 24.15 -45.79
CA ARG A 769 -24.94 25.49 -45.25
C ARG A 769 -25.99 26.60 -45.00
N ARG A 770 -26.05 26.96 -43.70
CA ARG A 770 -25.77 28.28 -43.04
C ARG A 770 -26.37 29.58 -43.61
N LYS A 771 -27.23 30.22 -42.80
CA LYS A 771 -26.94 31.45 -42.03
C LYS A 771 -28.17 31.92 -41.24
N ARG A 772 -28.12 31.89 -39.91
CA ARG A 772 -28.18 33.07 -39.02
C ARG A 772 -27.75 32.67 -37.62
#